data_AF-A0A397IJ56-F1
#
_entry.id   AF-A0A397IJ56-F1
#
_cell.length_a   1.000
_cell.length_b   1.000
_cell.length_c   1.000
_cell.angle_alpha   90.00
_cell.angle_beta   90.00
_cell.angle_gamma   90.00
#
_symmetry.space_group_name_H-M   'P 1'
#
loop_
_entity.id
_entity.type
_entity.pdbx_description
1 polymer ?
#
loop_
_entity_poly.entity_id
_entity_poly.type
_entity_poly.pdbx_seq_one_letter_code
_entity_poly.pdbx_strand_id
1 'polypeptide(L)'
;MIKSRKKSISLISPGVLVEKLHYGPYSQYWWLPLPNSSKEITTYFPIRVQQKIRAILNDCEFTVTIVVGNKENDNSLPGYVCQCENIVETANDPTNAISIVYSKIFRSKTCYSGPLIMGWTDENIINKLNEDIPFVPRSFLPEKIKIFVYGVGYSTYIDWFNAGLGYKSSILHKFDENKQALFVSKIEETSCILEIYQDQILKTIIESKNPIDVWKNSTITINHQKIPTCLPQKWKNNFIMKSLFDFHLKRRTIANINWYQLFVKWDKQESPIIELHDELNKIYSEDYQFSIREMCAWQTFLHAAGANNVTPWSHEEQHQFWSKSNHPKQDHALLTQLYQMGFLVKNISTSDKNSTSTFWQCFNYALADNKKNHDGKRRILSIIADNFTYKKLQENLGVGQHTISESRKHKRICGYGVPPLNKPIFHRTKFTSEQLQQFELFFSTKEHVNMSSYKTDNTSGLLNQFHEQYPNGIQKTSFMTKLDGKRFVYKEDLGGLCSECNECGYQVFANIEELIKINITDLNKLITTAQNLRRYLKKDYSKKLNVTQGGIAIHNSCVSHCLPHAFGNCQEIHFNTCNKLITTAQNLRRYLKKDYSKKLNVTQGGIAIHNSCVSHCLPHAFGNCQEIHFNTCVDCENLFIFFKNLKDYLPLNQHENLDEYQKKLIAFMSHHARKIYLNAQLPAILSQLNSDDALIIVDYKMRINPKKARETKDEWFGKRGWTLHSVLLYTKEQNTNNLNITAFDHWSGDTKQDAWFTASSLHGVIETLERKPKSVTIISDNGGHYHNTELMIILSYWKEWYNVCVNKWIFLEAGEAKTAIDSHHAQITHAIKRYVKLGYEIASGKDIEMTIKDLSGTHVANLQPNREQENNKTKQKIGTIAGIRNWNEFTWIYDGEEAGYIYARPLPKFGELNKFSPSKIQKIIKNRTIIQPNPIVSTHSNPPKLLTIPRDHMVVDITNEIEINLERESWKVFISGWALQQHQKIREPVKRIPIHVKYLLETMFHAGTADPRKKMTAAEMRKREIEEEDVPKESTISNWITSFSRGWKHAMALQAIETAEYALKT
;
A
#
# COMPACT_ATOMS: atom_id res chain seq x y z
N MET A 1 29.98 25.54 21.17
CA MET A 1 31.09 24.80 21.81
C MET A 1 31.78 25.72 22.81
N ILE A 2 31.82 25.36 24.09
CA ILE A 2 32.76 25.93 25.06
C ILE A 2 33.58 24.75 25.58
N LYS A 3 34.91 24.76 25.38
CA LYS A 3 35.79 23.71 25.89
C LYS A 3 36.00 23.91 27.39
N SER A 4 35.25 23.21 28.24
CA SER A 4 35.63 23.07 29.64
C SER A 4 36.91 22.23 29.72
N ARG A 5 38.00 22.80 30.25
CA ARG A 5 39.17 22.00 30.65
C ARG A 5 38.70 21.03 31.75
N LYS A 6 38.85 19.72 31.54
CA LYS A 6 38.65 18.72 32.61
C LYS A 6 39.61 19.08 33.76
N LYS A 7 39.06 19.33 34.94
CA LYS A 7 39.84 19.56 36.17
C LYS A 7 40.26 18.20 36.75
N SER A 8 41.46 18.14 37.32
CA SER A 8 41.94 16.94 38.01
C SER A 8 41.28 16.85 39.38
N ILE A 9 40.39 15.86 39.56
CA ILE A 9 39.67 15.57 40.80
C ILE A 9 39.83 14.07 41.09
N SER A 10 40.14 13.70 42.33
CA SER A 10 40.29 12.32 42.75
C SER A 10 39.78 12.09 44.18
N LEU A 11 38.92 11.09 44.36
CA LEU A 11 38.52 10.58 45.68
C LEU A 11 39.72 9.88 46.34
N ILE A 12 40.20 10.43 47.46
CA ILE A 12 41.29 9.86 48.27
C ILE A 12 40.75 8.77 49.19
N SER A 13 39.64 9.07 49.88
CA SER A 13 38.96 8.15 50.79
C SER A 13 37.44 8.30 50.62
N PRO A 14 36.68 7.20 50.47
CA PRO A 14 35.23 7.27 50.41
C PRO A 14 34.61 7.74 51.73
N GLY A 15 35.28 7.54 52.87
CA GLY A 15 34.72 7.79 54.20
C GLY A 15 33.79 6.67 54.69
N VAL A 16 33.27 6.82 55.90
CA VAL A 16 32.44 5.82 56.60
C VAL A 16 30.99 6.26 56.77
N LEU A 17 30.07 5.30 56.67
CA LEU A 17 28.66 5.46 57.04
C LEU A 17 28.53 5.31 58.56
N VAL A 18 27.90 6.29 59.20
CA VAL A 18 27.62 6.28 60.65
C VAL A 18 26.12 6.17 60.84
N GLU A 19 25.65 5.04 61.37
CA GLU A 19 24.21 4.69 61.43
C GLU A 19 23.35 5.80 62.07
N LYS A 20 23.77 6.31 63.24
CA LYS A 20 23.06 7.38 63.96
C LYS A 20 22.89 8.67 63.13
N LEU A 21 23.81 8.95 62.20
CA LEU A 21 23.75 10.11 61.32
C LEU A 21 22.99 9.81 60.02
N HIS A 22 23.23 8.65 59.40
CA HIS A 22 22.69 8.32 58.07
C HIS A 22 21.29 7.69 58.11
N TYR A 23 20.88 7.13 59.26
CA TYR A 23 19.56 6.51 59.48
C TYR A 23 18.91 6.94 60.81
N GLY A 24 19.35 8.08 61.37
CA GLY A 24 18.70 8.76 62.49
C GLY A 24 17.70 9.83 62.05
N PRO A 25 17.08 10.56 63.00
CA PRO A 25 16.15 11.66 62.73
C PRO A 25 16.67 12.67 61.69
N TYR A 26 17.92 13.13 61.87
CA TYR A 26 18.58 14.15 61.04
C TYR A 26 19.21 13.61 59.76
N SER A 27 18.92 12.36 59.38
CA SER A 27 19.51 11.69 58.21
C SER A 27 19.35 12.46 56.90
N GLN A 28 18.26 13.20 56.70
CA GLN A 28 18.04 13.98 55.48
C GLN A 28 19.17 14.98 55.12
N TYR A 29 20.06 15.33 56.06
CA TYR A 29 21.21 16.21 55.81
C TYR A 29 22.48 15.45 55.37
N TRP A 30 22.53 14.13 55.56
CA TRP A 30 23.66 13.25 55.21
C TRP A 30 23.47 12.52 53.86
N TRP A 31 22.38 12.83 53.16
CA TRP A 31 22.01 12.26 51.87
C TRP A 31 21.74 13.36 50.85
N LEU A 32 22.42 13.31 49.70
CA LEU A 32 22.26 14.26 48.60
C LEU A 32 21.45 13.65 47.44
N PRO A 33 20.57 14.43 46.78
CA PRO A 33 19.74 13.92 45.70
C PRO A 33 20.59 13.58 44.47
N LEU A 34 20.29 12.47 43.80
CA LEU A 34 20.95 12.11 42.54
C LEU A 34 20.58 13.12 41.44
N PRO A 35 21.54 13.60 40.61
CA PRO A 35 21.31 14.64 39.60
C PRO A 35 20.19 14.38 38.58
N ASN A 36 19.83 13.10 38.36
CA ASN A 36 18.82 12.66 37.39
C ASN A 36 17.54 12.10 38.04
N SER A 37 17.29 12.36 39.32
CA SER A 37 16.08 11.88 40.01
C SER A 37 14.82 12.65 39.60
N SER A 38 13.65 12.00 39.64
CA SER A 38 12.38 12.63 39.25
C SER A 38 11.86 13.58 40.34
N LYS A 39 11.05 14.57 39.95
CA LYS A 39 10.41 15.53 40.87
C LYS A 39 9.48 14.85 41.89
N GLU A 40 8.91 13.70 41.54
CA GLU A 40 7.91 12.99 42.36
C GLU A 40 8.55 11.99 43.34
N ILE A 41 9.66 11.34 42.95
CA ILE A 41 10.39 10.38 43.78
C ILE A 41 11.89 10.67 43.67
N THR A 42 12.43 11.34 44.69
CA THR A 42 13.86 11.65 44.78
C THR A 42 14.63 10.47 45.36
N THR A 43 15.61 9.97 44.61
CA THR A 43 16.63 9.01 45.08
C THR A 43 17.92 9.73 45.47
N TYR A 44 18.67 9.12 46.38
CA TYR A 44 19.77 9.76 47.10
C TYR A 44 21.08 8.97 47.01
N PHE A 45 22.21 9.65 47.23
CA PHE A 45 23.53 9.07 47.54
C PHE A 45 24.08 9.71 48.84
N PRO A 46 24.90 9.01 49.64
CA PRO A 46 25.34 9.53 50.94
C PRO A 46 26.56 10.44 50.79
N ILE A 47 26.71 11.36 51.74
CA ILE A 47 27.97 12.05 52.00
C ILE A 47 28.57 11.49 53.29
N ARG A 48 29.76 10.89 53.21
CA ARG A 48 30.27 10.04 54.30
C ARG A 48 31.18 10.81 55.24
N VAL A 49 31.24 10.38 56.51
CA VAL A 49 32.15 10.95 57.51
C VAL A 49 33.60 10.59 57.14
N GLN A 50 34.50 11.56 57.21
CA GLN A 50 35.89 11.48 56.70
C GLN A 50 36.02 11.17 55.20
N GLN A 51 34.99 11.40 54.38
CA GLN A 51 35.14 11.42 52.93
C GLN A 51 36.16 12.50 52.54
N LYS A 52 37.19 12.12 51.76
CA LYS A 52 38.28 13.01 51.34
C LYS A 52 38.39 13.08 49.82
N ILE A 53 38.28 14.29 49.29
CA ILE A 53 38.45 14.62 47.87
C ILE A 53 39.70 15.49 47.70
N ARG A 54 40.52 15.16 46.71
CA ARG A 54 41.60 16.04 46.21
C ARG A 54 41.17 16.68 44.90
N ALA A 55 41.42 17.97 44.74
CA ALA A 55 41.29 18.69 43.48
C ALA A 55 42.48 19.62 43.24
N ILE A 56 42.98 19.67 42.00
CA ILE A 56 44.03 20.60 41.60
C ILE A 56 43.37 21.87 41.05
N LEU A 57 43.60 23.00 41.71
CA LEU A 57 43.05 24.32 41.34
C LEU A 57 44.20 25.31 41.21
N ASN A 58 44.37 25.88 40.02
CA ASN A 58 45.46 26.83 39.72
C ASN A 58 46.84 26.27 40.13
N ASP A 59 47.06 25.01 39.74
CA ASP A 59 48.26 24.19 40.00
C ASP A 59 48.63 23.94 41.48
N CYS A 60 47.76 24.33 42.42
CA CYS A 60 47.85 23.98 43.84
C CYS A 60 46.88 22.85 44.23
N GLU A 61 47.25 22.04 45.23
CA GLU A 61 46.45 20.90 45.70
C GLU A 61 45.51 21.28 46.85
N PHE A 62 44.20 21.23 46.59
CA PHE A 62 43.16 21.42 47.58
C PHE A 62 42.59 20.06 48.01
N THR A 63 42.63 19.78 49.31
CA THR A 63 41.96 18.63 49.92
C THR A 63 40.72 19.10 50.68
N VAL A 64 39.58 18.47 50.43
CA VAL A 64 38.32 18.71 51.16
C VAL A 64 37.93 17.44 51.92
N THR A 65 37.72 17.58 53.22
CA THR A 65 37.31 16.50 54.14
C THR A 65 35.93 16.81 54.72
N ILE A 66 35.02 15.84 54.67
CA ILE A 66 33.72 15.93 55.37
C ILE A 66 33.90 15.47 56.82
N VAL A 67 33.40 16.25 57.78
CA VAL A 67 33.48 15.98 59.23
C VAL A 67 32.08 16.02 59.87
N VAL A 68 31.96 15.44 61.07
CA VAL A 68 30.79 15.63 61.93
C VAL A 68 30.96 16.94 62.69
N GLY A 69 29.92 17.77 62.74
CA GLY A 69 30.04 19.14 63.23
C GLY A 69 30.18 20.11 62.07
N ASN A 70 29.19 20.97 61.87
CA ASN A 70 29.31 22.14 60.99
C ASN A 70 30.17 23.24 61.67
N LYS A 71 30.29 24.44 61.07
CA LYS A 71 31.06 25.56 61.64
C LYS A 71 30.51 26.07 62.98
N GLU A 72 29.25 25.78 63.28
CA GLU A 72 28.56 26.11 64.54
C GLU A 72 28.66 24.97 65.58
N ASN A 73 29.50 23.95 65.32
CA ASN A 73 29.68 22.74 66.12
C ASN A 73 28.41 21.86 66.27
N ASP A 74 27.49 21.93 65.29
CA ASP A 74 26.30 21.08 65.26
C ASP A 74 26.65 19.65 64.83
N ASN A 75 26.72 18.76 65.82
CA ASN A 75 27.04 17.34 65.64
C ASN A 75 25.99 16.53 64.84
N SER A 76 24.82 17.10 64.53
CA SER A 76 23.81 16.46 63.67
C SER A 76 24.03 16.76 62.18
N LEU A 77 24.83 17.77 61.84
CA LEU A 77 25.05 18.26 60.48
C LEU A 77 26.48 17.99 59.96
N PRO A 78 26.66 17.86 58.63
CA PRO A 78 27.97 17.72 58.01
C PRO A 78 28.72 19.07 57.95
N GLY A 79 29.99 19.06 58.35
CA GLY A 79 30.93 20.15 58.12
C GLY A 79 31.92 19.83 56.99
N TYR A 80 32.42 20.87 56.33
CA TYR A 80 33.37 20.75 55.23
C TYR A 80 34.66 21.49 55.57
N VAL A 81 35.74 20.74 55.77
CA VAL A 81 37.08 21.26 56.02
C VAL A 81 37.86 21.28 54.72
N CYS A 82 38.26 22.45 54.23
CA CYS A 82 39.17 22.58 53.10
C CYS A 82 40.57 22.95 53.57
N GLN A 83 41.57 22.26 53.04
CA GLN A 83 42.99 22.53 53.27
C GLN A 83 43.72 22.69 51.94
N CYS A 84 44.58 23.70 51.86
CA CYS A 84 45.64 23.82 50.85
C CYS A 84 46.88 24.36 51.55
N GLU A 85 48.01 23.66 51.43
CA GLU A 85 49.24 23.93 52.19
C GLU A 85 48.95 24.04 53.71
N ASN A 86 49.32 25.17 54.33
CA ASN A 86 49.13 25.47 55.75
C ASN A 86 47.81 26.17 56.08
N ILE A 87 46.95 26.45 55.09
CA ILE A 87 45.67 27.14 55.29
C ILE A 87 44.55 26.11 55.35
N VAL A 88 43.84 26.08 56.48
CA VAL A 88 42.71 25.20 56.77
C VAL A 88 41.49 26.04 57.16
N GLU A 89 40.33 25.76 56.56
CA GLU A 89 39.07 26.44 56.87
C GLU A 89 37.89 25.46 56.92
N THR A 90 36.95 25.72 57.83
CA THR A 90 35.72 24.94 58.00
C THR A 90 34.50 25.77 57.65
N ALA A 91 33.59 25.21 56.84
CA ALA A 91 32.30 25.82 56.51
C ALA A 91 31.16 24.80 56.49
N ASN A 92 29.93 25.31 56.45
CA ASN A 92 28.68 24.52 56.42
C ASN A 92 28.40 23.92 55.03
N ASP A 93 29.15 24.34 54.00
CA ASP A 93 29.06 23.82 52.63
C ASP A 93 30.44 23.82 51.95
N PRO A 94 30.68 22.95 50.95
CA PRO A 94 31.99 22.82 50.32
C PRO A 94 32.37 24.03 49.46
N THR A 95 31.40 24.76 48.89
CA THR A 95 31.67 25.92 48.02
C THR A 95 32.35 27.03 48.81
N ASN A 96 31.82 27.33 50.01
CA ASN A 96 32.39 28.34 50.90
C ASN A 96 33.73 27.87 51.50
N ALA A 97 33.86 26.61 51.93
CA ALA A 97 35.12 26.07 52.45
C ALA A 97 36.27 26.27 51.43
N ILE A 98 36.05 25.89 50.18
CA ILE A 98 37.04 26.02 49.10
C ILE A 98 37.30 27.50 48.76
N SER A 99 36.25 28.31 48.65
CA SER A 99 36.37 29.71 48.20
C SER A 99 37.08 30.60 49.24
N ILE A 100 36.93 30.32 50.54
CA ILE A 100 37.68 31.02 51.59
C ILE A 100 39.18 30.69 51.49
N VAL A 101 39.56 29.40 51.40
CA VAL A 101 40.98 29.00 51.24
C VAL A 101 41.57 29.57 49.95
N TYR A 102 40.85 29.45 48.82
CA TYR A 102 41.31 29.94 47.52
C TYR A 102 41.52 31.47 47.52
N SER A 103 40.60 32.23 48.13
CA SER A 103 40.73 33.69 48.22
C SER A 103 41.85 34.13 49.16
N LYS A 104 42.14 33.38 50.23
CA LYS A 104 43.30 33.63 51.11
C LYS A 104 44.64 33.42 50.39
N ILE A 105 44.75 32.38 49.55
CA ILE A 105 45.98 32.07 48.81
C ILE A 105 46.19 33.05 47.64
N PHE A 106 45.21 33.15 46.73
CA PHE A 106 45.38 33.86 45.47
C PHE A 106 44.90 35.31 45.47
N ARG A 107 44.38 35.81 46.61
CA ARG A 107 43.76 37.15 46.76
C ARG A 107 42.67 37.45 45.72
N SER A 108 42.08 36.41 45.14
CA SER A 108 41.02 36.50 44.13
C SER A 108 39.64 36.19 44.72
N LYS A 109 38.60 36.82 44.17
CA LYS A 109 37.20 36.51 44.47
C LYS A 109 36.64 35.34 43.65
N THR A 110 37.51 34.55 43.00
CA THR A 110 37.09 33.37 42.21
C THR A 110 36.43 32.33 43.11
N CYS A 111 35.11 32.16 42.98
CA CYS A 111 34.34 31.12 43.64
C CYS A 111 34.32 29.84 42.78
N TYR A 112 34.48 28.68 43.41
CA TYR A 112 34.39 27.38 42.75
C TYR A 112 33.22 26.57 43.32
N SER A 113 32.37 26.03 42.44
CA SER A 113 31.27 25.14 42.84
C SER A 113 31.80 23.93 43.63
N GLY A 114 31.43 23.88 44.90
CA GLY A 114 31.76 22.77 45.81
C GLY A 114 31.28 21.42 45.30
N PRO A 115 30.01 21.25 44.87
CA PRO A 115 29.52 20.00 44.28
C PRO A 115 30.34 19.50 43.09
N LEU A 116 30.82 20.40 42.22
CA LEU A 116 31.69 20.03 41.10
C LEU A 116 33.07 19.57 41.58
N ILE A 117 33.64 20.23 42.60
CA ILE A 117 34.95 19.85 43.16
C ILE A 117 34.86 18.56 43.96
N MET A 118 33.79 18.35 44.72
CA MET A 118 33.53 17.13 45.49
C MET A 118 33.25 15.90 44.62
N GLY A 119 33.19 16.05 43.30
CA GLY A 119 32.96 14.96 42.37
C GLY A 119 31.50 14.45 42.38
N TRP A 120 30.55 15.21 42.92
CA TRP A 120 29.12 14.83 43.00
C TRP A 120 28.39 14.89 41.64
N THR A 121 29.14 15.05 40.55
CA THR A 121 28.69 14.89 39.17
C THR A 121 29.52 13.85 38.40
N ASP A 122 30.46 13.17 39.05
CA ASP A 122 31.24 12.07 38.46
C ASP A 122 30.65 10.74 38.91
N GLU A 123 30.08 9.99 37.96
CA GLU A 123 29.44 8.70 38.24
C GLU A 123 30.40 7.70 38.90
N ASN A 124 31.71 7.76 38.64
CA ASN A 124 32.68 6.85 39.27
C ASN A 124 32.86 7.15 40.76
N ILE A 125 32.75 8.42 41.16
CA ILE A 125 32.82 8.85 42.57
C ILE A 125 31.49 8.53 43.25
N ILE A 126 30.35 8.85 42.61
CA ILE A 126 29.02 8.54 43.15
C ILE A 126 28.83 7.03 43.35
N ASN A 127 29.27 6.19 42.39
CA ASN A 127 29.19 4.73 42.51
C ASN A 127 30.01 4.21 43.69
N LYS A 128 31.23 4.70 43.91
CA LYS A 128 32.04 4.36 45.10
C LYS A 128 31.41 4.81 46.41
N LEU A 129 30.75 5.97 46.42
CA LEU A 129 29.99 6.42 47.60
C LEU A 129 28.70 5.60 47.82
N ASN A 130 28.27 4.80 46.85
CA ASN A 130 27.12 3.91 46.93
C ASN A 130 27.44 2.44 47.23
N GLU A 131 28.72 2.05 47.31
CA GLU A 131 29.17 0.72 47.76
C GLU A 131 28.79 0.47 49.23
N ASP A 132 28.44 -0.77 49.62
CA ASP A 132 28.16 -1.15 51.01
C ASP A 132 27.03 -0.37 51.74
N ILE A 133 26.04 0.17 51.01
CA ILE A 133 24.85 0.81 51.60
C ILE A 133 23.77 -0.24 51.95
N PRO A 134 23.32 -0.34 53.22
CA PRO A 134 22.20 -1.23 53.59
C PRO A 134 20.83 -0.79 53.06
N PHE A 135 20.56 0.52 53.02
CA PHE A 135 19.29 1.08 52.56
C PHE A 135 19.50 2.47 51.92
N VAL A 136 18.90 2.73 50.76
CA VAL A 136 18.95 4.05 50.11
C VAL A 136 17.64 4.80 50.39
N PRO A 137 17.66 5.94 51.12
CA PRO A 137 16.48 6.74 51.38
C PRO A 137 15.79 7.25 50.12
N ARG A 138 14.49 7.53 50.24
CA ARG A 138 13.65 8.12 49.20
C ARG A 138 12.80 9.23 49.77
N SER A 139 12.51 10.26 48.99
CA SER A 139 11.51 11.25 49.38
C SER A 139 10.38 11.43 48.38
N PHE A 140 9.20 11.70 48.93
CA PHE A 140 7.93 11.93 48.23
C PHE A 140 7.41 13.33 48.56
N LEU A 141 6.66 13.96 47.65
CA LEU A 141 6.13 15.31 47.83
C LEU A 141 4.61 15.41 47.64
N PRO A 142 3.77 14.69 48.43
CA PRO A 142 2.33 14.88 48.41
C PRO A 142 1.96 16.30 48.87
N GLU A 143 1.18 17.01 48.05
CA GLU A 143 0.51 18.29 48.37
C GLU A 143 1.38 19.34 49.11
N LYS A 144 2.65 19.47 48.72
CA LYS A 144 3.69 20.38 49.27
C LYS A 144 4.37 19.95 50.58
N ILE A 145 4.08 18.77 51.13
CA ILE A 145 4.77 18.22 52.30
C ILE A 145 5.83 17.22 51.82
N LYS A 146 7.11 17.45 52.16
CA LYS A 146 8.20 16.53 51.82
C LYS A 146 8.32 15.46 52.90
N ILE A 147 8.10 14.20 52.51
CA ILE A 147 8.27 13.02 53.36
C ILE A 147 9.58 12.34 52.97
N PHE A 148 10.53 12.21 53.89
CA PHE A 148 11.81 11.53 53.69
C PHE A 148 11.81 10.18 54.42
N VAL A 149 11.82 9.07 53.68
CA VAL A 149 11.76 7.71 54.21
C VAL A 149 13.16 7.10 54.20
N TYR A 150 13.68 6.78 55.38
CA TYR A 150 15.06 6.28 55.59
C TYR A 150 15.10 4.90 56.28
N GLY A 151 13.95 4.29 56.55
CA GLY A 151 13.81 2.88 56.88
C GLY A 151 12.46 2.34 56.39
N VAL A 152 12.43 1.10 55.93
CA VAL A 152 11.20 0.43 55.46
C VAL A 152 11.14 -0.97 56.04
N GLY A 153 10.14 -1.22 56.88
CA GLY A 153 9.69 -2.55 57.25
C GLY A 153 8.41 -2.91 56.49
N TYR A 154 8.18 -4.19 56.26
CA TYR A 154 6.95 -4.73 55.66
C TYR A 154 6.19 -5.59 56.67
N SER A 155 4.86 -5.57 56.62
CA SER A 155 4.02 -6.45 57.41
C SER A 155 2.78 -6.92 56.64
N THR A 156 2.14 -7.96 57.16
CA THR A 156 0.83 -8.43 56.72
C THR A 156 -0.32 -7.60 57.29
N TYR A 157 -0.07 -6.61 58.15
CA TYR A 157 -1.10 -5.75 58.72
C TYR A 157 -1.58 -4.72 57.69
N ILE A 158 -2.74 -5.00 57.09
CA ILE A 158 -3.40 -4.13 56.09
C ILE A 158 -3.75 -2.76 56.70
N ASP A 159 -4.13 -2.74 57.99
CA ASP A 159 -4.46 -1.51 58.73
C ASP A 159 -3.26 -0.57 58.92
N TRP A 160 -2.03 -1.08 58.72
CA TRP A 160 -0.79 -0.30 58.72
C TRP A 160 -0.32 0.01 57.29
N PHE A 161 -1.19 -0.14 56.28
CA PHE A 161 -0.87 -0.04 54.85
C PHE A 161 0.30 -0.94 54.44
N ASN A 162 0.39 -2.14 55.06
CA ASN A 162 1.47 -3.12 54.88
C ASN A 162 2.87 -2.64 55.30
N ALA A 163 2.99 -1.48 55.95
CA ALA A 163 4.23 -1.10 56.63
C ALA A 163 4.43 -1.95 57.89
N GLY A 164 5.68 -2.15 58.30
CA GLY A 164 6.04 -3.02 59.43
C GLY A 164 7.27 -2.57 60.18
N LEU A 165 7.74 -3.43 61.10
CA LEU A 165 8.89 -3.19 61.98
C LEU A 165 10.10 -2.65 61.21
N GLY A 166 10.61 -1.49 61.64
CA GLY A 166 11.75 -0.83 61.00
C GLY A 166 11.38 0.21 59.94
N TYR A 167 10.10 0.47 59.69
CA TYR A 167 9.67 1.68 58.98
C TYR A 167 10.10 2.92 59.77
N LYS A 168 10.78 3.86 59.10
CA LYS A 168 11.22 5.15 59.65
C LYS A 168 11.12 6.24 58.59
N SER A 169 10.42 7.33 58.89
CA SER A 169 10.30 8.50 58.02
C SER A 169 10.32 9.81 58.79
N SER A 170 10.69 10.89 58.12
CA SER A 170 10.69 12.25 58.68
C SER A 170 10.04 13.27 57.77
N ILE A 171 9.40 14.27 58.39
CA ILE A 171 8.70 15.37 57.75
C ILE A 171 9.10 16.68 58.44
N LEU A 172 9.48 17.69 57.66
CA LEU A 172 9.60 19.07 58.17
C LEU A 172 8.25 19.77 58.04
N HIS A 173 7.67 20.17 59.17
CA HIS A 173 6.43 20.95 59.20
C HIS A 173 6.47 22.01 60.31
N LYS A 174 5.48 22.91 60.33
CA LYS A 174 5.35 23.87 61.43
C LYS A 174 4.71 23.20 62.65
N PHE A 175 5.28 23.43 63.82
CA PHE A 175 4.78 22.95 65.10
C PHE A 175 5.11 23.98 66.17
N ASP A 176 4.14 24.25 67.03
CA ASP A 176 4.14 25.20 68.14
C ASP A 176 4.71 26.61 67.84
N GLU A 177 3.89 27.65 68.02
CA GLU A 177 4.22 29.03 67.65
C GLU A 177 4.68 29.23 66.18
N ASN A 178 4.24 28.36 65.25
CA ASN A 178 4.60 28.40 63.82
C ASN A 178 6.10 28.18 63.49
N LYS A 179 6.92 27.75 64.44
CA LYS A 179 8.34 27.40 64.24
C LYS A 179 8.47 26.08 63.46
N GLN A 180 9.63 25.84 62.83
CA GLN A 180 9.89 24.57 62.13
C GLN A 180 10.22 23.47 63.13
N ALA A 181 9.60 22.30 62.94
CA ALA A 181 9.90 21.09 63.68
C ALA A 181 10.03 19.88 62.72
N LEU A 182 10.74 18.87 63.20
CA LEU A 182 10.96 17.60 62.52
C LEU A 182 10.06 16.54 63.17
N PHE A 183 9.05 16.11 62.43
CA PHE A 183 8.16 15.01 62.79
C PHE A 183 8.81 13.71 62.30
N VAL A 184 9.02 12.73 63.16
CA VAL A 184 9.65 11.45 62.85
C VAL A 184 8.70 10.32 63.18
N SER A 185 8.21 9.61 62.16
CA SER A 185 7.32 8.47 62.32
C SER A 185 8.10 7.16 62.26
N LYS A 186 7.82 6.26 63.20
CA LYS A 186 8.43 4.93 63.32
C LYS A 186 7.35 3.87 63.53
N ILE A 187 7.62 2.64 63.08
CA ILE A 187 6.80 1.47 63.42
C ILE A 187 7.69 0.47 64.16
N GLU A 188 7.28 0.14 65.37
CA GLU A 188 7.85 -0.89 66.24
C GLU A 188 6.86 -2.06 66.35
N GLU A 189 7.22 -3.14 67.06
CA GLU A 189 6.58 -4.46 66.88
C GLU A 189 5.05 -4.48 67.03
N THR A 190 4.50 -3.61 67.89
CA THR A 190 3.05 -3.55 68.18
C THR A 190 2.45 -2.14 68.15
N SER A 191 3.25 -1.12 67.81
CA SER A 191 2.82 0.28 67.86
C SER A 191 3.46 1.16 66.79
N CYS A 192 2.75 2.22 66.45
CA CYS A 192 3.21 3.31 65.61
C CYS A 192 3.53 4.50 66.50
N ILE A 193 4.72 5.08 66.31
CA ILE A 193 5.26 6.16 67.14
C ILE A 193 5.51 7.39 66.25
N LEU A 194 5.22 8.58 66.78
CA LEU A 194 5.54 9.88 66.19
C LEU A 194 6.28 10.74 67.21
N GLU A 195 7.55 10.99 66.94
CA GLU A 195 8.43 11.88 67.69
C GLU A 195 8.45 13.25 67.04
N ILE A 196 8.39 14.33 67.83
CA ILE A 196 8.44 15.71 67.32
C ILE A 196 9.65 16.42 67.93
N TYR A 197 10.62 16.76 67.09
CA TYR A 197 11.84 17.46 67.47
C TYR A 197 11.80 18.93 67.05
N GLN A 198 12.16 19.84 67.93
CA GLN A 198 12.23 21.28 67.68
C GLN A 198 13.51 21.82 68.31
N ASP A 199 14.26 22.64 67.56
CA ASP A 199 15.61 23.10 67.95
C ASP A 199 16.54 21.93 68.34
N GLN A 200 16.40 20.81 67.63
CA GLN A 200 17.11 19.52 67.82
C GLN A 200 16.84 18.78 69.14
N ILE A 201 15.88 19.27 69.94
CA ILE A 201 15.44 18.64 71.18
C ILE A 201 14.10 17.96 70.94
N LEU A 202 13.96 16.70 71.39
CA LEU A 202 12.69 15.98 71.38
C LEU A 202 11.69 16.67 72.32
N LYS A 203 10.56 17.14 71.78
CA LYS A 203 9.52 17.84 72.54
C LYS A 203 8.35 16.95 72.92
N THR A 204 7.93 16.06 72.01
CA THR A 204 6.71 15.26 72.16
C THR A 204 6.87 13.89 71.52
N ILE A 205 6.27 12.88 72.14
CA ILE A 205 6.12 11.53 71.59
C ILE A 205 4.63 11.19 71.62
N ILE A 206 4.09 10.69 70.51
CA ILE A 206 2.71 10.22 70.36
C ILE A 206 2.76 8.76 69.91
N GLU A 207 2.10 7.86 70.64
CA GLU A 207 2.04 6.43 70.33
C GLU A 207 0.60 5.96 70.13
N SER A 208 0.35 5.09 69.16
CA SER A 208 -0.95 4.44 68.94
C SER A 208 -0.82 3.11 68.20
N LYS A 209 -1.91 2.33 68.16
CA LYS A 209 -1.98 0.98 67.57
C LYS A 209 -2.05 0.95 66.04
N ASN A 210 -2.25 2.09 65.38
CA ASN A 210 -2.24 2.19 63.91
C ASN A 210 -1.76 3.58 63.46
N PRO A 211 -1.23 3.73 62.23
CA PRO A 211 -0.69 4.99 61.76
C PRO A 211 -1.71 6.13 61.72
N ILE A 212 -2.97 5.83 61.37
CA ILE A 212 -4.02 6.85 61.18
C ILE A 212 -4.28 7.59 62.50
N ASP A 213 -4.38 6.86 63.61
CA ASP A 213 -4.70 7.45 64.90
C ASP A 213 -3.50 8.18 65.53
N VAL A 214 -2.26 7.79 65.23
CA VAL A 214 -1.06 8.58 65.59
C VAL A 214 -1.13 9.97 64.97
N TRP A 215 -1.41 10.05 63.66
CA TRP A 215 -1.44 11.33 62.94
C TRP A 215 -2.69 12.18 63.24
N LYS A 216 -3.85 11.57 63.54
CA LYS A 216 -5.02 12.31 64.06
C LYS A 216 -4.70 13.01 65.38
N ASN A 217 -3.98 12.33 66.27
CA ASN A 217 -3.58 12.88 67.57
C ASN A 217 -2.50 13.96 67.46
N SER A 218 -1.84 14.11 66.31
CA SER A 218 -0.81 15.13 66.08
C SER A 218 -1.33 16.46 65.52
N THR A 219 -2.63 16.77 65.71
CA THR A 219 -3.33 17.97 65.20
C THR A 219 -3.37 18.18 63.68
N ILE A 220 -2.94 17.20 62.87
CA ILE A 220 -2.94 17.27 61.40
C ILE A 220 -4.14 16.47 60.86
N THR A 221 -5.25 17.16 60.60
CA THR A 221 -6.51 16.51 60.18
C THR A 221 -6.56 16.22 58.67
N ILE A 222 -6.72 14.95 58.29
CA ILE A 222 -6.97 14.51 56.91
C ILE A 222 -8.38 13.90 56.82
N ASN A 223 -9.27 14.51 56.04
CA ASN A 223 -10.70 14.13 55.95
C ASN A 223 -10.98 13.10 54.84
N HIS A 224 -11.80 12.09 55.13
CA HIS A 224 -12.31 11.12 54.15
C HIS A 224 -13.84 11.13 54.05
N GLN A 225 -14.38 11.40 52.86
CA GLN A 225 -15.75 11.02 52.46
C GLN A 225 -15.69 9.78 51.56
N LYS A 226 -16.71 8.90 51.60
CA LYS A 226 -16.82 7.77 50.66
C LYS A 226 -16.98 8.30 49.23
N ILE A 227 -15.96 8.11 48.41
CA ILE A 227 -15.89 8.62 47.04
C ILE A 227 -16.77 7.75 46.13
N PRO A 228 -17.74 8.31 45.38
CA PRO A 228 -18.52 7.53 44.41
C PRO A 228 -17.63 7.06 43.26
N THR A 229 -17.85 5.82 42.80
CA THR A 229 -17.14 5.18 41.68
C THR A 229 -18.07 4.34 40.79
N CYS A 230 -17.66 4.08 39.55
CA CYS A 230 -18.37 3.33 38.52
C CYS A 230 -17.38 2.51 37.67
N LEU A 231 -17.88 1.58 36.87
CA LEU A 231 -17.11 0.80 35.89
C LEU A 231 -17.58 1.17 34.47
N PRO A 232 -16.73 1.06 33.43
CA PRO A 232 -17.09 1.41 32.04
C PRO A 232 -18.40 0.79 31.54
N GLN A 233 -18.65 -0.47 31.91
CA GLN A 233 -19.89 -1.21 31.57
C GLN A 233 -21.18 -0.53 32.08
N LYS A 234 -21.09 0.31 33.10
CA LYS A 234 -22.21 1.02 33.73
C LYS A 234 -22.35 2.47 33.26
N TRP A 235 -21.54 2.94 32.31
CA TRP A 235 -21.62 4.32 31.78
C TRP A 235 -22.99 4.67 31.17
N LYS A 236 -23.76 3.68 30.70
CA LYS A 236 -25.14 3.88 30.22
C LYS A 236 -26.14 4.25 31.33
N ASN A 237 -25.79 4.08 32.60
CA ASN A 237 -26.63 4.45 33.73
C ASN A 237 -26.41 5.94 34.08
N ASN A 238 -27.29 6.78 33.52
CA ASN A 238 -27.26 8.23 33.72
C ASN A 238 -27.30 8.64 35.21
N PHE A 239 -28.02 7.92 36.09
CA PHE A 239 -28.07 8.27 37.52
C PHE A 239 -26.70 8.12 38.21
N ILE A 240 -25.98 7.03 37.94
CA ILE A 240 -24.64 6.82 38.52
C ILE A 240 -23.65 7.84 37.95
N MET A 241 -23.67 8.05 36.63
CA MET A 241 -22.77 9.01 35.98
C MET A 241 -23.07 10.45 36.39
N LYS A 242 -24.35 10.79 36.64
CA LYS A 242 -24.76 12.11 37.14
C LYS A 242 -24.30 12.34 38.58
N SER A 243 -24.39 11.32 39.44
CA SER A 243 -23.86 11.38 40.81
C SER A 243 -22.34 11.60 40.82
N LEU A 244 -21.60 10.90 39.96
CA LEU A 244 -20.17 11.12 39.75
C LEU A 244 -19.85 12.53 39.25
N PHE A 245 -20.57 13.02 38.24
CA PHE A 245 -20.42 14.38 37.73
C PHE A 245 -20.66 15.42 38.83
N ASP A 246 -21.75 15.27 39.59
CA ASP A 246 -22.13 16.20 40.64
C ASP A 246 -21.12 16.25 41.80
N PHE A 247 -20.41 15.15 42.08
CA PHE A 247 -19.35 15.06 43.10
C PHE A 247 -17.98 15.55 42.59
N HIS A 248 -17.52 15.05 41.44
CA HIS A 248 -16.14 15.23 40.96
C HIS A 248 -15.92 16.47 40.09
N LEU A 249 -16.88 16.83 39.23
CA LEU A 249 -16.67 17.81 38.16
C LEU A 249 -17.52 19.08 38.30
N LYS A 250 -18.80 18.99 38.68
CA LYS A 250 -19.79 20.10 38.67
C LYS A 250 -19.31 21.40 39.31
N ARG A 251 -18.55 21.32 40.41
CA ARG A 251 -18.04 22.50 41.15
C ARG A 251 -16.77 23.12 40.54
N ARG A 252 -16.22 22.53 39.49
CA ARG A 252 -14.91 22.84 38.89
C ARG A 252 -14.97 23.02 37.37
N THR A 253 -16.16 23.07 36.80
CA THR A 253 -16.43 23.25 35.37
C THR A 253 -17.46 24.34 35.13
N ILE A 254 -17.52 24.89 33.91
CA ILE A 254 -18.57 25.84 33.50
C ILE A 254 -19.95 25.17 33.43
N ALA A 255 -21.00 25.97 33.61
CA ALA A 255 -22.37 25.48 33.48
C ALA A 255 -22.70 25.05 32.03
N ASN A 256 -23.64 24.11 31.89
CA ASN A 256 -24.22 23.65 30.62
C ASN A 256 -23.35 22.81 29.65
N ILE A 257 -22.17 22.32 30.04
CA ILE A 257 -21.40 21.38 29.18
C ILE A 257 -22.08 20.01 29.03
N ASN A 258 -22.01 19.43 27.82
CA ASN A 258 -22.54 18.09 27.54
C ASN A 258 -21.54 16.97 27.91
N TRP A 259 -21.10 16.95 29.17
CA TRP A 259 -20.11 16.02 29.71
C TRP A 259 -20.44 14.53 29.48
N TYR A 260 -21.72 14.16 29.40
CA TYR A 260 -22.16 12.78 29.21
C TYR A 260 -21.90 12.27 27.78
N GLN A 261 -21.86 13.18 26.80
CA GLN A 261 -21.58 12.83 25.40
C GLN A 261 -20.18 12.23 25.21
N LEU A 262 -19.19 12.64 26.03
CA LEU A 262 -17.86 12.03 26.06
C LEU A 262 -17.94 10.52 26.31
N PHE A 263 -18.63 10.12 27.38
CA PHE A 263 -18.76 8.71 27.77
C PHE A 263 -19.63 7.91 26.80
N VAL A 264 -20.70 8.50 26.26
CA VAL A 264 -21.56 7.84 25.26
C VAL A 264 -20.82 7.62 23.93
N LYS A 265 -20.00 8.58 23.49
CA LYS A 265 -19.16 8.46 22.29
C LYS A 265 -18.05 7.43 22.52
N TRP A 266 -17.36 7.51 23.65
CA TRP A 266 -16.26 6.61 23.98
C TRP A 266 -16.74 5.17 24.21
N ASP A 267 -17.92 4.93 24.79
CA ASP A 267 -18.53 3.59 24.89
C ASP A 267 -18.70 2.95 23.50
N LYS A 268 -19.20 3.72 22.52
CA LYS A 268 -19.41 3.29 21.12
C LYS A 268 -18.11 3.14 20.30
N GLN A 269 -16.99 3.68 20.76
CA GLN A 269 -15.72 3.62 20.04
C GLN A 269 -15.05 2.23 20.17
N GLU A 270 -14.56 1.68 19.05
CA GLU A 270 -13.80 0.41 19.00
C GLU A 270 -12.47 0.50 19.77
N SER A 271 -11.73 1.60 19.60
CA SER A 271 -10.51 1.86 20.38
C SER A 271 -10.86 2.12 21.85
N PRO A 272 -10.25 1.41 22.81
CA PRO A 272 -10.44 1.69 24.23
C PRO A 272 -9.73 2.98 24.67
N ILE A 273 -8.76 3.49 23.89
CA ILE A 273 -7.96 4.67 24.21
C ILE A 273 -8.52 5.92 23.53
N ILE A 274 -8.56 7.04 24.26
CA ILE A 274 -8.75 8.41 23.74
C ILE A 274 -7.56 9.32 24.14
N GLU A 275 -7.39 10.42 23.41
CA GLU A 275 -6.65 11.59 23.88
C GLU A 275 -7.65 12.56 24.53
N LEU A 276 -7.33 13.06 25.73
CA LEU A 276 -8.28 13.78 26.58
C LEU A 276 -8.52 15.23 26.12
N HIS A 277 -7.49 15.98 25.75
CA HIS A 277 -7.67 17.38 25.35
C HIS A 277 -8.48 17.49 24.04
N ASP A 278 -8.19 16.65 23.06
CA ASP A 278 -8.92 16.60 21.78
C ASP A 278 -10.40 16.25 21.97
N GLU A 279 -10.76 15.44 22.96
CA GLU A 279 -12.16 15.09 23.23
C GLU A 279 -12.86 16.14 24.11
N LEU A 280 -12.14 16.84 25.00
CA LEU A 280 -12.68 17.98 25.73
C LEU A 280 -12.88 19.21 24.81
N ASN A 281 -11.95 19.50 23.91
CA ASN A 281 -12.08 20.58 22.91
C ASN A 281 -13.32 20.44 22.00
N LYS A 282 -13.91 19.23 21.91
CA LYS A 282 -15.15 18.97 21.15
C LYS A 282 -16.44 19.25 21.94
N ILE A 283 -16.37 19.43 23.26
CA ILE A 283 -17.53 19.71 24.13
C ILE A 283 -17.44 21.08 24.85
N TYR A 284 -16.35 21.82 24.62
CA TYR A 284 -16.15 23.23 24.99
C TYR A 284 -16.00 24.08 23.72
N SER A 285 -15.98 25.41 23.84
CA SER A 285 -15.73 26.33 22.71
C SER A 285 -14.27 26.27 22.24
N GLU A 286 -14.02 26.54 20.96
CA GLU A 286 -12.69 26.37 20.32
C GLU A 286 -11.54 27.15 21.00
N ASP A 287 -11.83 28.32 21.60
CA ASP A 287 -10.86 29.14 22.34
C ASP A 287 -10.79 28.87 23.87
N TYR A 288 -11.44 27.80 24.38
CA TYR A 288 -11.54 27.56 25.82
C TYR A 288 -10.22 27.10 26.44
N GLN A 289 -9.71 27.83 27.44
CA GLN A 289 -8.52 27.42 28.20
C GLN A 289 -8.88 26.75 29.52
N PHE A 290 -8.60 25.45 29.61
CA PHE A 290 -8.81 24.67 30.83
C PHE A 290 -7.88 25.11 31.96
N SER A 291 -8.46 25.41 33.13
CA SER A 291 -7.65 25.61 34.33
C SER A 291 -7.07 24.28 34.81
N ILE A 292 -5.88 24.31 35.44
CA ILE A 292 -5.25 23.13 36.04
C ILE A 292 -6.22 22.41 37.01
N ARG A 293 -7.03 23.18 37.76
CA ARG A 293 -8.04 22.65 38.70
C ARG A 293 -9.20 21.93 38.01
N GLU A 294 -9.60 22.41 36.83
CA GLU A 294 -10.63 21.77 35.99
C GLU A 294 -10.09 20.51 35.33
N MET A 295 -8.85 20.54 34.80
CA MET A 295 -8.20 19.34 34.28
C MET A 295 -8.06 18.25 35.34
N CYS A 296 -7.60 18.59 36.55
CA CYS A 296 -7.54 17.61 37.64
C CYS A 296 -8.93 17.10 38.05
N ALA A 297 -9.99 17.92 37.94
CA ALA A 297 -11.37 17.48 38.16
C ALA A 297 -11.80 16.44 37.11
N TRP A 298 -11.51 16.67 35.83
CA TRP A 298 -11.74 15.72 34.76
C TRP A 298 -10.97 14.42 34.95
N GLN A 299 -9.67 14.48 35.26
CA GLN A 299 -8.86 13.28 35.56
C GLN A 299 -9.45 12.47 36.72
N THR A 300 -9.89 13.14 37.79
CA THR A 300 -10.51 12.49 38.96
C THR A 300 -11.85 11.85 38.60
N PHE A 301 -12.68 12.54 37.82
CA PHE A 301 -13.96 12.03 37.33
C PHE A 301 -13.79 10.81 36.41
N LEU A 302 -12.80 10.82 35.51
CA LEU A 302 -12.45 9.71 34.63
C LEU A 302 -11.98 8.47 35.42
N HIS A 303 -11.11 8.68 36.41
CA HIS A 303 -10.66 7.61 37.30
C HIS A 303 -11.82 7.03 38.11
N ALA A 304 -12.70 7.89 38.64
CA ALA A 304 -13.91 7.46 39.35
C ALA A 304 -14.94 6.78 38.44
N ALA A 305 -14.95 7.08 37.14
CA ALA A 305 -15.75 6.38 36.14
C ALA A 305 -15.14 5.04 35.69
N GLY A 306 -13.94 4.68 36.17
CA GLY A 306 -13.27 3.42 35.88
C GLY A 306 -12.42 3.43 34.60
N ALA A 307 -11.97 4.60 34.15
CA ALA A 307 -10.94 4.74 33.13
C ALA A 307 -9.56 5.01 33.76
N ASN A 308 -8.48 4.66 33.06
CA ASN A 308 -7.12 4.81 33.56
C ASN A 308 -6.25 5.64 32.62
N ASN A 309 -5.38 6.49 33.18
CA ASN A 309 -4.36 7.18 32.42
C ASN A 309 -3.30 6.17 31.94
N VAL A 310 -3.01 6.18 30.64
CA VAL A 310 -2.06 5.29 29.96
C VAL A 310 -0.94 6.06 29.25
N THR A 311 -0.87 7.38 29.45
CA THR A 311 0.15 8.28 28.88
C THR A 311 1.58 7.78 29.17
N PRO A 312 2.47 7.66 28.17
CA PRO A 312 3.81 7.08 28.36
C PRO A 312 4.91 8.10 28.74
N TRP A 313 4.57 9.37 28.94
CA TRP A 313 5.47 10.43 29.42
C TRP A 313 4.97 11.08 30.73
N SER A 314 5.87 11.77 31.41
CA SER A 314 5.63 12.46 32.69
C SER A 314 4.47 13.46 32.65
N HIS A 315 3.72 13.54 33.75
CA HIS A 315 2.43 14.25 33.89
C HIS A 315 2.40 15.78 33.70
N GLU A 316 3.50 16.44 33.31
CA GLU A 316 3.58 17.91 33.28
C GLU A 316 3.05 18.58 31.98
N GLU A 317 2.51 17.85 30.99
CA GLU A 317 2.26 18.41 29.64
C GLU A 317 0.91 18.03 28.95
N GLN A 318 0.61 18.74 27.86
CA GLN A 318 -0.70 19.05 27.29
C GLN A 318 -1.48 17.88 26.65
N HIS A 319 -0.87 16.73 26.37
CA HIS A 319 -1.55 15.58 25.75
C HIS A 319 -1.56 14.38 26.69
N GLN A 320 -2.76 13.84 26.95
CA GLN A 320 -3.01 12.79 27.92
C GLN A 320 -3.88 11.67 27.34
N PHE A 321 -3.34 10.45 27.34
CA PHE A 321 -4.03 9.26 26.85
C PHE A 321 -4.72 8.53 27.99
N TRP A 322 -6.01 8.22 27.81
CA TRP A 322 -6.84 7.51 28.80
C TRP A 322 -7.51 6.29 28.15
N SER A 323 -7.57 5.18 28.88
CA SER A 323 -8.16 3.91 28.43
C SER A 323 -9.35 3.49 29.28
N LYS A 324 -10.41 2.97 28.61
CA LYS A 324 -11.55 2.26 29.23
C LYS A 324 -11.33 0.74 29.33
N SER A 325 -10.15 0.24 28.98
CA SER A 325 -9.82 -1.19 28.95
C SER A 325 -9.74 -1.81 30.34
N ASN A 326 -10.11 -3.09 30.47
CA ASN A 326 -9.87 -3.88 31.68
C ASN A 326 -8.36 -4.18 31.91
N HIS A 327 -7.50 -3.89 30.93
CA HIS A 327 -6.06 -4.18 30.96
C HIS A 327 -5.20 -2.93 30.65
N PRO A 328 -5.35 -1.81 31.39
CA PRO A 328 -4.70 -0.54 31.08
C PRO A 328 -3.17 -0.60 31.10
N LYS A 329 -2.59 -1.57 31.82
CA LYS A 329 -1.13 -1.83 31.83
C LYS A 329 -0.61 -2.28 30.46
N GLN A 330 -1.42 -2.99 29.66
CA GLN A 330 -1.04 -3.41 28.30
C GLN A 330 -1.07 -2.21 27.35
N ASP A 331 -2.12 -1.39 27.43
CA ASP A 331 -2.25 -0.15 26.66
C ASP A 331 -1.10 0.82 26.95
N HIS A 332 -0.76 1.02 28.23
CA HIS A 332 0.38 1.84 28.64
C HIS A 332 1.71 1.28 28.16
N ALA A 333 1.94 -0.04 28.23
CA ALA A 333 3.15 -0.68 27.71
C ALA A 333 3.28 -0.50 26.18
N LEU A 334 2.16 -0.61 25.44
CA LEU A 334 2.12 -0.41 24.00
C LEU A 334 2.40 1.05 23.62
N LEU A 335 1.78 2.02 24.30
CA LEU A 335 2.08 3.44 24.12
C LEU A 335 3.53 3.78 24.51
N THR A 336 4.08 3.14 25.54
CA THR A 336 5.48 3.31 25.96
C THR A 336 6.44 2.80 24.90
N GLN A 337 6.17 1.66 24.28
CA GLN A 337 6.95 1.19 23.13
C GLN A 337 6.87 2.16 21.95
N LEU A 338 5.68 2.66 21.60
CA LEU A 338 5.51 3.65 20.52
C LEU A 338 6.26 4.97 20.80
N TYR A 339 6.30 5.41 22.05
CA TYR A 339 7.07 6.59 22.48
C TYR A 339 8.58 6.34 22.41
N GLN A 340 9.06 5.21 22.95
CA GLN A 340 10.49 4.82 22.87
C GLN A 340 10.97 4.62 21.43
N MET A 341 10.10 4.16 20.54
CA MET A 341 10.37 4.01 19.11
C MET A 341 10.21 5.33 18.31
N GLY A 342 9.90 6.45 18.97
CA GLY A 342 9.79 7.78 18.34
C GLY A 342 8.54 8.02 17.50
N PHE A 343 7.52 7.15 17.60
CA PHE A 343 6.24 7.31 16.89
C PHE A 343 5.24 8.21 17.62
N LEU A 344 5.40 8.38 18.94
CA LEU A 344 4.70 9.41 19.71
C LEU A 344 5.68 10.53 20.03
N VAL A 345 5.29 11.78 19.75
CA VAL A 345 6.12 12.97 19.96
C VAL A 345 5.44 13.88 20.97
N LYS A 346 6.24 14.44 21.88
CA LYS A 346 5.78 15.08 23.10
C LYS A 346 5.09 16.44 22.90
N ASN A 347 5.37 17.16 21.80
CA ASN A 347 4.79 18.47 21.53
C ASN A 347 4.66 18.70 20.00
N ILE A 348 3.49 19.16 19.54
CA ILE A 348 3.20 19.42 18.12
C ILE A 348 3.74 20.80 17.68
N SER A 349 3.97 21.72 18.63
CA SER A 349 4.33 23.12 18.36
C SER A 349 5.81 23.36 18.01
N THR A 350 6.71 22.38 18.18
CA THR A 350 8.10 22.49 17.71
C THR A 350 8.19 22.22 16.21
N SER A 351 8.33 23.29 15.41
CA SER A 351 8.32 23.19 13.95
C SER A 351 9.50 22.43 13.33
N ASP A 352 9.15 21.48 12.46
CA ASP A 352 9.82 21.07 11.22
C ASP A 352 11.27 20.56 11.19
N LYS A 353 12.06 20.55 12.28
CA LYS A 353 13.49 20.13 12.20
C LYS A 353 13.97 19.14 13.25
N ASN A 354 13.28 18.00 13.40
CA ASN A 354 13.99 16.69 13.37
C ASN A 354 13.13 15.43 13.42
N SER A 355 11.86 15.43 13.84
CA SER A 355 11.06 14.18 13.94
C SER A 355 11.06 13.36 12.64
N THR A 356 10.84 14.02 11.50
CA THR A 356 10.96 13.42 10.15
C THR A 356 12.39 12.93 9.86
N SER A 357 13.41 13.71 10.22
CA SER A 357 14.83 13.35 10.03
C SER A 357 15.20 12.10 10.83
N THR A 358 14.95 12.11 12.14
CA THR A 358 15.17 11.00 13.06
C THR A 358 14.39 9.76 12.65
N PHE A 359 13.13 9.88 12.23
CA PHE A 359 12.35 8.78 11.68
C PHE A 359 13.03 8.12 10.47
N TRP A 360 13.46 8.91 9.48
CA TRP A 360 14.20 8.39 8.33
C TRP A 360 15.56 7.82 8.73
N GLN A 361 16.24 8.44 9.69
CA GLN A 361 17.54 8.02 10.18
C GLN A 361 17.48 6.67 10.93
N CYS A 362 16.44 6.45 11.75
CA CYS A 362 16.14 5.16 12.38
C CYS A 362 15.88 4.05 11.35
N PHE A 363 15.12 4.35 10.29
CA PHE A 363 14.95 3.41 9.17
C PHE A 363 16.24 3.16 8.39
N ASN A 364 17.09 4.18 8.20
CA ASN A 364 18.42 4.01 7.60
C ASN A 364 19.32 3.11 8.44
N TYR A 365 19.37 3.28 9.77
CA TYR A 365 20.11 2.39 10.67
C TYR A 365 19.58 0.96 10.60
N ALA A 366 18.26 0.76 10.74
CA ALA A 366 17.65 -0.56 10.63
C ALA A 366 17.92 -1.24 9.27
N LEU A 367 17.98 -0.46 8.18
CA LEU A 367 18.34 -0.95 6.84
C LEU A 367 19.85 -1.17 6.64
N ALA A 368 20.72 -0.54 7.44
CA ALA A 368 22.17 -0.72 7.40
C ALA A 368 22.61 -1.94 8.20
N ASP A 369 22.12 -2.07 9.45
CA ASP A 369 22.49 -3.12 10.39
C ASP A 369 22.01 -4.50 9.97
N ASN A 370 20.92 -4.58 9.19
CA ASN A 370 20.43 -5.84 8.66
C ASN A 370 21.34 -6.38 7.54
N LYS A 371 22.35 -7.15 7.95
CA LYS A 371 23.44 -7.68 7.11
C LYS A 371 22.93 -8.43 5.87
N LYS A 372 23.06 -7.76 4.71
CA LYS A 372 23.13 -8.28 3.32
C LYS A 372 22.01 -9.18 2.76
N ASN A 373 21.01 -9.60 3.52
CA ASN A 373 19.87 -10.35 2.96
C ASN A 373 18.79 -9.39 2.44
N HIS A 374 18.48 -9.45 1.14
CA HIS A 374 17.46 -8.60 0.50
C HIS A 374 16.09 -8.66 1.21
N ASP A 375 15.71 -9.83 1.72
CA ASP A 375 14.43 -10.02 2.41
C ASP A 375 14.38 -9.33 3.79
N GLY A 376 15.52 -9.15 4.47
CA GLY A 376 15.59 -8.37 5.72
C GLY A 376 15.30 -6.89 5.48
N LYS A 377 15.92 -6.32 4.43
CA LYS A 377 15.67 -4.93 4.01
C LYS A 377 14.24 -4.73 3.50
N ARG A 378 13.72 -5.68 2.70
CA ARG A 378 12.32 -5.68 2.24
C ARG A 378 11.34 -5.71 3.41
N ARG A 379 11.59 -6.58 4.41
CA ARG A 379 10.77 -6.70 5.62
C ARG A 379 10.72 -5.41 6.42
N ILE A 380 11.87 -4.78 6.70
CA ILE A 380 11.93 -3.51 7.45
C ILE A 380 11.21 -2.41 6.66
N LEU A 381 11.57 -2.21 5.39
CA LEU A 381 10.95 -1.15 4.58
C LEU A 381 9.44 -1.38 4.38
N SER A 382 8.96 -2.63 4.42
CA SER A 382 7.52 -2.96 4.32
C SER A 382 6.65 -2.31 5.40
N ILE A 383 7.24 -1.94 6.55
CA ILE A 383 6.55 -1.27 7.66
C ILE A 383 5.96 0.08 7.21
N ILE A 384 6.68 0.81 6.34
CA ILE A 384 6.35 2.18 5.95
C ILE A 384 6.11 2.38 4.45
N ALA A 385 6.42 1.37 3.61
CA ALA A 385 6.51 1.55 2.17
C ALA A 385 5.22 2.03 1.48
N ASP A 386 4.03 1.67 1.99
CA ASP A 386 2.75 2.14 1.43
C ASP A 386 2.36 3.56 1.91
N ASN A 387 2.90 4.03 3.04
CA ASN A 387 2.51 5.30 3.68
C ASN A 387 3.24 6.52 3.07
N PHE A 388 4.28 6.30 2.26
CA PHE A 388 5.07 7.36 1.64
C PHE A 388 5.24 7.11 0.13
N THR A 389 5.39 8.18 -0.66
CA THR A 389 5.57 8.08 -2.11
C THR A 389 6.93 7.47 -2.48
N TYR A 390 7.04 6.90 -3.70
CA TYR A 390 8.31 6.37 -4.21
C TYR A 390 9.44 7.41 -4.12
N LYS A 391 9.19 8.64 -4.60
CA LYS A 391 10.14 9.75 -4.54
C LYS A 391 10.61 10.04 -3.11
N LYS A 392 9.67 10.20 -2.16
CA LYS A 392 9.99 10.49 -0.75
C LYS A 392 10.76 9.35 -0.06
N LEU A 393 10.51 8.09 -0.42
CA LEU A 393 11.29 6.93 0.07
C LEU A 393 12.70 6.85 -0.56
N GLN A 394 12.83 7.16 -1.85
CA GLN A 394 14.12 7.17 -2.54
C GLN A 394 15.04 8.27 -2.01
N GLU A 395 14.51 9.48 -1.82
CA GLU A 395 15.26 10.65 -1.38
C GLU A 395 15.73 10.55 0.08
N ASN A 396 14.88 10.05 0.99
CA ASN A 396 15.22 10.01 2.42
C ASN A 396 15.95 8.74 2.89
N LEU A 397 15.84 7.62 2.15
CA LEU A 397 16.43 6.33 2.54
C LEU A 397 17.44 5.76 1.52
N GLY A 398 17.67 6.42 0.39
CA GLY A 398 18.59 5.94 -0.65
C GLY A 398 18.22 4.57 -1.26
N VAL A 399 16.99 4.10 -1.05
CA VAL A 399 16.53 2.77 -1.48
C VAL A 399 16.05 2.78 -2.93
N GLY A 400 16.52 1.82 -3.73
CA GLY A 400 16.10 1.70 -5.13
C GLY A 400 14.60 1.41 -5.30
N GLN A 401 14.01 1.89 -6.39
CA GLN A 401 12.58 1.76 -6.71
C GLN A 401 12.10 0.29 -6.69
N HIS A 402 12.93 -0.64 -7.16
CA HIS A 402 12.68 -2.08 -7.07
C HIS A 402 12.52 -2.55 -5.61
N THR A 403 13.40 -2.11 -4.70
CA THR A 403 13.34 -2.46 -3.28
C THR A 403 12.05 -1.95 -2.64
N ILE A 404 11.61 -0.72 -2.95
CA ILE A 404 10.33 -0.18 -2.46
C ILE A 404 9.16 -1.05 -2.96
N SER A 405 9.12 -1.36 -4.27
CA SER A 405 8.08 -2.20 -4.87
C SER A 405 7.99 -3.57 -4.20
N GLU A 406 9.13 -4.23 -4.02
CA GLU A 406 9.23 -5.54 -3.36
C GLU A 406 8.86 -5.48 -1.87
N SER A 407 9.09 -4.34 -1.20
CA SER A 407 8.70 -4.13 0.21
C SER A 407 7.18 -3.93 0.37
N ARG A 408 6.55 -3.21 -0.56
CA ARG A 408 5.07 -3.12 -0.64
C ARG A 408 4.45 -4.48 -0.93
N LYS A 409 5.05 -5.27 -1.84
CA LYS A 409 4.65 -6.67 -2.05
C LYS A 409 4.83 -7.49 -0.78
N HIS A 410 5.96 -7.38 -0.07
CA HIS A 410 6.20 -8.09 1.20
C HIS A 410 5.12 -7.77 2.24
N LYS A 411 4.78 -6.50 2.46
CA LYS A 411 3.67 -6.09 3.35
C LYS A 411 2.37 -6.82 2.97
N ARG A 412 1.97 -6.76 1.71
CA ARG A 412 0.71 -7.39 1.22
C ARG A 412 0.70 -8.90 1.38
N ILE A 413 1.88 -9.52 1.37
CA ILE A 413 2.08 -10.98 1.37
C ILE A 413 2.23 -11.56 2.79
N CYS A 414 3.02 -10.90 3.64
CA CYS A 414 3.42 -11.38 4.97
C CYS A 414 2.79 -10.57 6.11
N GLY A 415 2.44 -9.31 5.88
CA GLY A 415 2.13 -8.30 6.90
C GLY A 415 3.27 -7.29 7.10
N TYR A 416 2.96 -6.18 7.77
CA TYR A 416 3.93 -5.11 8.09
C TYR A 416 5.06 -5.64 8.99
N GLY A 417 6.31 -5.61 8.52
CA GLY A 417 7.47 -6.02 9.32
C GLY A 417 7.57 -7.52 9.65
N VAL A 418 6.58 -8.32 9.27
CA VAL A 418 6.47 -9.75 9.63
C VAL A 418 7.58 -10.56 8.93
N PRO A 419 8.28 -11.48 9.63
CA PRO A 419 9.21 -12.41 9.00
C PRO A 419 8.55 -13.19 7.85
N PRO A 420 9.28 -13.52 6.77
CA PRO A 420 8.80 -14.52 5.82
C PRO A 420 8.54 -15.82 6.58
N LEU A 421 7.37 -16.44 6.37
CA LEU A 421 7.08 -17.75 6.94
C LEU A 421 8.15 -18.76 6.52
N ASN A 422 8.63 -19.55 7.48
CA ASN A 422 9.63 -20.59 7.23
C ASN A 422 9.08 -21.58 6.20
N LYS A 423 9.57 -21.46 4.97
CA LYS A 423 9.26 -22.44 3.92
C LYS A 423 9.92 -23.77 4.30
N PRO A 424 9.24 -24.91 4.10
CA PRO A 424 9.91 -26.20 4.21
C PRO A 424 11.13 -26.23 3.27
N ILE A 425 12.23 -26.82 3.73
CA ILE A 425 13.47 -26.93 2.96
C ILE A 425 13.25 -27.97 1.86
N PHE A 426 13.37 -27.54 0.60
CA PHE A 426 13.22 -28.42 -0.56
C PHE A 426 14.59 -28.79 -1.12
N HIS A 427 14.95 -30.06 -1.09
CA HIS A 427 16.04 -30.57 -1.93
C HIS A 427 15.54 -30.62 -3.37
N ARG A 428 16.09 -29.74 -4.22
CA ARG A 428 15.82 -29.72 -5.67
C ARG A 428 16.99 -30.36 -6.41
N THR A 429 16.73 -31.47 -7.09
CA THR A 429 17.65 -32.03 -8.07
C THR A 429 17.89 -30.98 -9.17
N LYS A 430 19.14 -30.62 -9.43
CA LYS A 430 19.49 -29.77 -10.57
C LYS A 430 19.45 -30.61 -11.85
N PHE A 431 19.09 -29.98 -12.97
CA PHE A 431 19.31 -30.59 -14.28
C PHE A 431 20.79 -30.91 -14.48
N THR A 432 21.09 -32.02 -15.13
CA THR A 432 22.44 -32.29 -15.63
C THR A 432 22.80 -31.31 -16.77
N SER A 433 24.09 -31.11 -17.03
CA SER A 433 24.55 -30.29 -18.15
C SER A 433 24.00 -30.77 -19.49
N GLU A 434 23.88 -32.09 -19.63
CA GLU A 434 23.36 -32.78 -20.82
C GLU A 434 21.84 -32.55 -21.01
N GLN A 435 21.04 -32.66 -19.94
CA GLN A 435 19.62 -32.28 -19.94
C GLN A 435 19.40 -30.82 -20.33
N LEU A 436 20.31 -29.91 -19.92
CA LEU A 436 20.26 -28.51 -20.31
C LEU A 436 20.61 -28.30 -21.79
N GLN A 437 21.64 -28.98 -22.30
CA GLN A 437 22.03 -28.92 -23.71
C GLN A 437 20.93 -29.49 -24.63
N GLN A 438 20.36 -30.63 -24.29
CA GLN A 438 19.25 -31.25 -25.04
C GLN A 438 18.01 -30.33 -25.07
N PHE A 439 17.66 -29.70 -23.95
CA PHE A 439 16.58 -28.72 -23.89
C PHE A 439 16.88 -27.49 -24.78
N GLU A 440 18.10 -26.97 -24.80
CA GLU A 440 18.43 -25.82 -25.64
C GLU A 440 18.52 -26.17 -27.12
N LEU A 441 19.02 -27.37 -27.46
CA LEU A 441 19.06 -27.88 -28.82
C LEU A 441 17.65 -28.04 -29.39
N PHE A 442 16.75 -28.73 -28.68
CA PHE A 442 15.35 -28.94 -29.08
C PHE A 442 14.64 -27.62 -29.47
N PHE A 443 14.72 -26.61 -28.59
CA PHE A 443 14.09 -25.30 -28.80
C PHE A 443 14.85 -24.37 -29.75
N SER A 444 16.05 -24.75 -30.21
CA SER A 444 16.79 -24.03 -31.25
C SER A 444 16.46 -24.52 -32.67
N THR A 445 15.93 -25.74 -32.79
CA THR A 445 15.58 -26.37 -34.08
C THR A 445 14.22 -25.87 -34.59
N LYS A 446 14.20 -25.27 -35.79
CA LYS A 446 13.00 -24.66 -36.40
C LYS A 446 11.83 -25.63 -36.60
N GLU A 447 12.10 -26.92 -36.78
CA GLU A 447 11.09 -27.95 -37.05
C GLU A 447 10.18 -28.24 -35.85
N HIS A 448 10.70 -28.10 -34.61
CA HIS A 448 9.91 -28.35 -33.39
C HIS A 448 9.17 -27.11 -32.87
N VAL A 449 9.55 -25.90 -33.30
CA VAL A 449 9.06 -24.63 -32.73
C VAL A 449 8.43 -23.74 -33.81
N ASN A 450 7.27 -24.15 -34.31
CA ASN A 450 6.48 -23.32 -35.22
C ASN A 450 5.79 -22.17 -34.46
N MET A 451 6.16 -20.92 -34.76
CA MET A 451 5.82 -19.73 -33.96
C MET A 451 4.33 -19.34 -33.92
N SER A 452 3.45 -20.02 -34.65
CA SER A 452 2.02 -19.69 -34.74
C SER A 452 1.12 -20.32 -33.67
N SER A 453 1.64 -21.24 -32.85
CA SER A 453 0.82 -22.11 -31.98
C SER A 453 0.53 -21.60 -30.55
N TYR A 454 0.83 -20.34 -30.24
CA TYR A 454 0.74 -19.77 -28.87
C TYR A 454 -0.67 -19.40 -28.36
N LYS A 455 -1.74 -19.92 -28.97
CA LYS A 455 -3.12 -19.84 -28.44
C LYS A 455 -3.74 -21.25 -28.43
N THR A 456 -4.20 -21.69 -27.26
CA THR A 456 -4.77 -23.01 -26.89
C THR A 456 -3.77 -24.15 -26.56
N ASP A 457 -3.84 -24.62 -25.31
CA ASP A 457 -3.63 -25.96 -24.68
C ASP A 457 -2.67 -27.04 -25.24
N ASN A 458 -1.88 -26.77 -26.28
CA ASN A 458 -1.02 -27.75 -26.94
C ASN A 458 0.36 -27.98 -26.28
N THR A 459 0.62 -27.41 -25.09
CA THR A 459 1.88 -27.61 -24.34
C THR A 459 2.14 -29.08 -23.98
N SER A 460 1.08 -29.90 -23.92
CA SER A 460 1.17 -31.36 -23.79
C SER A 460 1.87 -32.04 -24.99
N GLY A 461 1.68 -31.53 -26.21
CA GLY A 461 2.24 -32.13 -27.43
C GLY A 461 3.74 -31.89 -27.58
N LEU A 462 4.18 -30.65 -27.36
CA LEU A 462 5.61 -30.26 -27.37
C LEU A 462 6.45 -31.06 -26.35
N LEU A 463 5.87 -31.35 -25.19
CA LEU A 463 6.51 -32.19 -24.19
C LEU A 463 6.65 -33.64 -24.66
N ASN A 464 5.60 -34.22 -25.28
CA ASN A 464 5.66 -35.58 -25.78
C ASN A 464 6.72 -35.72 -26.89
N GLN A 465 6.77 -34.77 -27.84
CA GLN A 465 7.83 -34.71 -28.86
C GLN A 465 9.23 -34.58 -28.25
N PHE A 466 9.39 -33.79 -27.18
CA PHE A 466 10.66 -33.71 -26.46
C PHE A 466 11.06 -35.05 -25.82
N HIS A 467 10.11 -35.80 -25.25
CA HIS A 467 10.36 -37.12 -24.67
C HIS A 467 10.62 -38.21 -25.71
N GLU A 468 9.96 -38.14 -26.87
CA GLU A 468 10.21 -39.03 -28.02
C GLU A 468 11.64 -38.84 -28.56
N GLN A 469 12.13 -37.59 -28.63
CA GLN A 469 13.47 -37.28 -29.12
C GLN A 469 14.57 -37.40 -28.03
N TYR A 470 14.24 -37.13 -26.77
CA TYR A 470 15.15 -37.16 -25.63
C TYR A 470 14.49 -37.83 -24.40
N PRO A 471 14.56 -39.18 -24.27
CA PRO A 471 14.02 -39.92 -23.12
C PRO A 471 14.89 -39.77 -21.84
N ASN A 472 15.35 -38.54 -21.56
CA ASN A 472 16.35 -38.18 -20.55
C ASN A 472 15.79 -38.01 -19.11
N GLY A 473 14.56 -38.44 -18.86
CA GLY A 473 13.90 -38.35 -17.56
C GLY A 473 13.52 -36.94 -17.07
N ILE A 474 13.59 -35.89 -17.92
CA ILE A 474 13.12 -34.55 -17.53
C ILE A 474 11.62 -34.59 -17.20
N GLN A 475 11.26 -34.29 -15.95
CA GLN A 475 9.85 -34.30 -15.54
C GLN A 475 9.07 -33.12 -16.15
N LYS A 476 7.83 -33.37 -16.59
CA LYS A 476 6.85 -32.39 -17.14
C LYS A 476 6.90 -31.01 -16.47
N THR A 477 6.85 -30.96 -15.15
CA THR A 477 6.90 -29.70 -14.39
C THR A 477 8.21 -28.94 -14.59
N SER A 478 9.34 -29.64 -14.60
CA SER A 478 10.66 -29.02 -14.74
C SER A 478 10.87 -28.47 -16.15
N PHE A 479 10.36 -29.17 -17.17
CA PHE A 479 10.26 -28.69 -18.55
C PHE A 479 9.44 -27.39 -18.64
N MET A 480 8.23 -27.40 -18.07
CA MET A 480 7.30 -26.26 -18.09
C MET A 480 7.83 -25.05 -17.30
N THR A 481 8.43 -25.24 -16.11
CA THR A 481 9.08 -24.17 -15.35
C THR A 481 10.30 -23.58 -16.07
N LYS A 482 10.99 -24.37 -16.93
CA LYS A 482 12.12 -23.88 -17.73
C LYS A 482 11.67 -23.07 -18.95
N LEU A 483 10.50 -23.40 -19.52
CA LEU A 483 9.79 -22.60 -20.52
C LEU A 483 9.36 -21.24 -19.96
N ASP A 484 8.70 -21.23 -18.79
CA ASP A 484 8.11 -20.07 -18.10
C ASP A 484 9.11 -18.92 -17.84
N GLY A 485 10.41 -19.26 -17.70
CA GLY A 485 11.50 -18.29 -17.52
C GLY A 485 12.17 -17.74 -18.79
N LYS A 486 11.86 -18.26 -19.99
CA LYS A 486 12.53 -17.90 -21.27
C LYS A 486 11.66 -16.98 -22.14
N ARG A 487 12.11 -16.65 -23.36
CA ARG A 487 11.45 -15.74 -24.33
C ARG A 487 10.09 -16.24 -24.87
N PHE A 488 9.57 -17.36 -24.36
CA PHE A 488 8.58 -18.20 -25.04
C PHE A 488 7.30 -18.45 -24.23
N VAL A 489 7.09 -17.71 -23.12
CA VAL A 489 5.87 -17.78 -22.31
C VAL A 489 5.32 -16.38 -22.02
N TYR A 490 4.00 -16.26 -22.05
CA TYR A 490 3.24 -15.07 -21.68
C TYR A 490 3.38 -14.82 -20.16
N LYS A 491 4.07 -13.73 -19.78
CA LYS A 491 4.27 -13.40 -18.36
C LYS A 491 2.99 -12.83 -17.75
N GLU A 492 2.47 -13.44 -16.69
CA GLU A 492 1.34 -12.91 -15.91
C GLU A 492 1.58 -11.47 -15.40
N ASP A 493 2.85 -11.12 -15.12
CA ASP A 493 3.26 -9.75 -14.72
C ASP A 493 3.07 -8.69 -15.83
N LEU A 494 2.66 -9.08 -17.06
CA LEU A 494 2.33 -8.18 -18.18
C LEU A 494 0.80 -8.04 -18.39
N GLY A 495 0.00 -8.22 -17.35
CA GLY A 495 -1.45 -8.02 -17.41
C GLY A 495 -1.86 -6.71 -18.10
N GLY A 496 -2.68 -6.83 -19.15
CA GLY A 496 -3.25 -5.71 -19.91
C GLY A 496 -2.72 -5.47 -21.32
N LEU A 497 -1.95 -6.39 -21.93
CA LEU A 497 -1.69 -6.32 -23.38
C LEU A 497 -2.86 -6.90 -24.19
N CYS A 498 -3.68 -6.03 -24.77
CA CYS A 498 -4.77 -6.43 -25.66
C CYS A 498 -4.24 -7.07 -26.96
N SER A 499 -5.10 -7.89 -27.60
CA SER A 499 -4.80 -8.59 -28.86
C SER A 499 -4.33 -7.63 -29.95
N GLU A 500 -5.02 -6.52 -30.10
CA GLU A 500 -4.82 -5.48 -31.12
C GLU A 500 -3.46 -4.79 -30.91
N CYS A 501 -3.11 -4.46 -29.66
CA CYS A 501 -1.77 -3.96 -29.34
C CYS A 501 -0.70 -4.97 -29.76
N ASN A 502 -0.88 -6.25 -29.44
CA ASN A 502 0.11 -7.27 -29.77
C ASN A 502 0.21 -7.52 -31.29
N GLU A 503 -0.91 -7.80 -31.95
CA GLU A 503 -1.00 -8.20 -33.36
C GLU A 503 -0.71 -7.04 -34.33
N CYS A 504 -1.12 -5.82 -34.00
CA CYS A 504 -0.94 -4.64 -34.86
C CYS A 504 0.26 -3.75 -34.46
N GLY A 505 0.75 -3.85 -33.22
CA GLY A 505 1.87 -3.08 -32.71
C GLY A 505 3.12 -3.93 -32.43
N TYR A 506 3.10 -4.74 -31.37
CA TYR A 506 4.33 -5.40 -30.87
C TYR A 506 4.89 -6.43 -31.85
N GLN A 507 4.04 -7.26 -32.46
CA GLN A 507 4.44 -8.27 -33.44
C GLN A 507 4.91 -7.63 -34.75
N VAL A 508 4.25 -6.56 -35.21
CA VAL A 508 4.66 -5.83 -36.42
C VAL A 508 6.09 -5.30 -36.29
N PHE A 509 6.41 -4.64 -35.16
CA PHE A 509 7.78 -4.21 -34.91
C PHE A 509 8.77 -5.37 -34.81
N ALA A 510 8.38 -6.52 -34.25
CA ALA A 510 9.24 -7.70 -34.20
C ALA A 510 9.52 -8.27 -35.60
N ASN A 511 8.49 -8.38 -36.45
CA ASN A 511 8.60 -8.84 -37.83
C ASN A 511 9.45 -7.89 -38.68
N ILE A 512 9.29 -6.57 -38.54
CA ILE A 512 10.14 -5.57 -39.22
C ILE A 512 11.59 -5.68 -38.74
N GLU A 513 11.81 -5.79 -37.42
CA GLU A 513 13.15 -6.01 -36.85
C GLU A 513 13.77 -7.35 -37.29
N GLU A 514 12.99 -8.35 -37.70
CA GLU A 514 13.46 -9.63 -38.24
C GLU A 514 13.75 -9.54 -39.75
N LEU A 515 12.85 -8.95 -40.54
CA LEU A 515 13.06 -8.68 -41.98
C LEU A 515 14.31 -7.84 -42.24
N ILE A 516 14.57 -6.83 -41.40
CA ILE A 516 15.80 -6.03 -41.44
C ILE A 516 17.04 -6.91 -41.22
N LYS A 517 17.01 -7.84 -40.25
CA LYS A 517 18.16 -8.71 -39.92
C LYS A 517 18.42 -9.80 -40.95
N ILE A 518 17.38 -10.27 -41.65
CA ILE A 518 17.49 -11.32 -42.67
C ILE A 518 18.04 -10.74 -43.98
N ASN A 519 17.57 -9.56 -44.39
CA ASN A 519 17.86 -9.02 -45.72
C ASN A 519 19.03 -8.02 -45.76
N ILE A 520 19.48 -7.48 -44.61
CA ILE A 520 20.63 -6.56 -44.53
C ILE A 520 21.83 -7.30 -43.91
N THR A 521 22.78 -7.68 -44.76
CA THR A 521 23.70 -8.81 -44.54
C THR A 521 25.01 -8.54 -43.78
N ASP A 522 25.38 -7.31 -43.40
CA ASP A 522 26.65 -7.03 -42.69
C ASP A 522 26.59 -7.35 -41.17
N LEU A 523 26.08 -8.55 -40.84
CA LEU A 523 25.86 -9.04 -39.47
C LEU A 523 27.13 -9.61 -38.83
N ASN A 524 28.11 -10.04 -39.63
CA ASN A 524 29.36 -10.64 -39.13
C ASN A 524 30.31 -9.61 -38.50
N LYS A 525 30.32 -8.35 -38.98
CA LYS A 525 30.99 -7.26 -38.27
C LYS A 525 30.34 -6.99 -36.92
N LEU A 526 29.02 -7.20 -36.75
CA LEU A 526 28.29 -6.82 -35.55
C LEU A 526 28.59 -7.69 -34.31
N ILE A 527 28.93 -8.97 -34.46
CA ILE A 527 29.29 -9.83 -33.32
C ILE A 527 30.69 -9.45 -32.79
N THR A 528 31.67 -9.32 -33.69
CA THR A 528 33.02 -8.84 -33.38
C THR A 528 32.99 -7.40 -32.86
N THR A 529 32.12 -6.56 -33.41
CA THR A 529 31.91 -5.18 -32.94
C THR A 529 31.22 -5.15 -31.58
N ALA A 530 30.26 -6.03 -31.26
CA ALA A 530 29.65 -6.05 -29.92
C ALA A 530 30.68 -6.44 -28.83
N GLN A 531 31.58 -7.37 -29.12
CA GLN A 531 32.69 -7.73 -28.22
C GLN A 531 33.74 -6.61 -28.12
N ASN A 532 34.08 -5.97 -29.24
CA ASN A 532 35.00 -4.82 -29.26
C ASN A 532 34.39 -3.55 -28.65
N LEU A 533 33.09 -3.29 -28.80
CA LEU A 533 32.37 -2.16 -28.20
C LEU A 533 32.44 -2.22 -26.67
N ARG A 534 32.38 -3.44 -26.10
CA ARG A 534 32.51 -3.68 -24.66
C ARG A 534 33.93 -3.45 -24.11
N ARG A 535 34.97 -3.50 -24.97
CA ARG A 535 36.34 -3.03 -24.66
C ARG A 535 36.48 -1.52 -24.91
N TYR A 536 36.02 -1.04 -26.06
CA TYR A 536 36.09 0.34 -26.54
C TYR A 536 35.44 1.34 -25.57
N LEU A 537 34.21 1.08 -25.13
CA LEU A 537 33.50 1.89 -24.13
C LEU A 537 34.19 1.91 -22.75
N LYS A 538 35.15 1.01 -22.50
CA LYS A 538 35.84 0.87 -21.20
C LYS A 538 37.25 1.45 -21.18
N LYS A 539 37.86 1.77 -22.34
CA LYS A 539 39.27 2.22 -22.43
C LYS A 539 39.62 3.17 -23.59
N ASP A 540 38.87 3.16 -24.69
CA ASP A 540 39.33 3.77 -25.95
C ASP A 540 38.35 4.79 -26.57
N TYR A 541 37.12 4.92 -26.03
CA TYR A 541 36.14 5.92 -26.45
C TYR A 541 36.66 7.36 -26.34
N SER A 542 37.35 7.70 -25.24
CA SER A 542 37.95 9.03 -25.04
C SER A 542 39.11 9.34 -25.99
N LYS A 543 39.75 8.33 -26.57
CA LYS A 543 40.91 8.50 -27.47
C LYS A 543 40.52 8.81 -28.92
N LYS A 544 39.23 8.72 -29.27
CA LYS A 544 38.73 9.04 -30.63
C LYS A 544 38.02 10.39 -30.72
N LEU A 545 37.99 11.14 -29.63
CA LEU A 545 37.53 12.52 -29.59
C LEU A 545 38.77 13.40 -29.85
N ASN A 546 39.02 13.70 -31.12
CA ASN A 546 40.23 14.41 -31.52
C ASN A 546 40.10 15.91 -31.24
N VAL A 547 41.09 16.44 -30.53
CA VAL A 547 41.25 17.86 -30.21
C VAL A 547 42.68 18.24 -30.58
N THR A 548 42.90 19.39 -31.21
CA THR A 548 44.26 19.87 -31.50
C THR A 548 45.02 20.15 -30.21
N GLN A 549 46.34 20.27 -30.30
CA GLN A 549 47.22 20.57 -29.15
C GLN A 549 46.89 21.93 -28.48
N GLY A 550 46.15 22.81 -29.16
CA GLY A 550 45.61 24.08 -28.65
C GLY A 550 44.14 24.04 -28.20
N GLY A 551 43.51 22.87 -28.06
CA GLY A 551 42.16 22.74 -27.49
C GLY A 551 41.00 22.84 -28.49
N ILE A 552 41.24 22.89 -29.80
CA ILE A 552 40.18 23.02 -30.82
C ILE A 552 39.67 21.63 -31.23
N ALA A 553 38.36 21.43 -31.12
CA ALA A 553 37.66 20.20 -31.50
C ALA A 553 37.75 19.95 -33.02
N ILE A 554 38.12 18.74 -33.45
CA ILE A 554 38.28 18.38 -34.87
C ILE A 554 37.02 17.65 -35.38
N HIS A 555 36.59 17.96 -36.61
CA HIS A 555 35.47 17.27 -37.27
C HIS A 555 35.73 15.75 -37.42
N ASN A 556 34.66 14.95 -37.42
CA ASN A 556 34.71 13.51 -37.68
C ASN A 556 33.55 13.11 -38.59
N SER A 557 33.82 12.36 -39.66
CA SER A 557 32.80 11.95 -40.64
C SER A 557 31.70 11.02 -40.09
N CYS A 558 31.84 10.56 -38.85
CA CYS A 558 30.81 9.84 -38.09
C CYS A 558 30.19 10.73 -37.01
N VAL A 559 28.88 10.99 -37.13
CA VAL A 559 28.14 11.97 -36.31
C VAL A 559 28.24 11.76 -34.79
N SER A 560 28.37 10.50 -34.33
CA SER A 560 28.50 10.16 -32.91
C SER A 560 29.91 10.34 -32.33
N HIS A 561 30.89 10.72 -33.16
CA HIS A 561 32.28 10.98 -32.76
C HIS A 561 32.76 12.38 -33.16
N CYS A 562 31.92 13.18 -33.81
CA CYS A 562 32.23 14.55 -34.19
C CYS A 562 32.02 15.50 -33.01
N LEU A 563 33.13 15.87 -32.37
CA LEU A 563 33.10 16.74 -31.19
C LEU A 563 32.54 18.14 -31.51
N PRO A 564 32.87 18.79 -32.66
CA PRO A 564 32.21 20.02 -33.08
C PRO A 564 30.69 19.90 -33.27
N HIS A 565 30.18 18.76 -33.75
CA HIS A 565 28.74 18.56 -33.95
C HIS A 565 28.01 18.37 -32.63
N ALA A 566 28.61 17.64 -31.67
CA ALA A 566 28.08 17.50 -30.32
C ALA A 566 27.98 18.84 -29.56
N PHE A 567 28.82 19.82 -29.91
CA PHE A 567 28.77 21.20 -29.39
C PHE A 567 28.08 22.20 -30.32
N GLY A 568 27.35 21.75 -31.36
CA GLY A 568 26.54 22.60 -32.24
C GLY A 568 27.30 23.40 -33.32
N ASN A 569 28.62 23.29 -33.39
CA ASN A 569 29.50 24.15 -34.19
C ASN A 569 30.07 23.46 -35.45
N CYS A 570 29.35 22.48 -36.01
CA CYS A 570 29.81 21.74 -37.19
C CYS A 570 28.93 21.97 -38.41
N GLN A 571 29.50 22.58 -39.46
CA GLN A 571 28.83 22.79 -40.75
C GLN A 571 29.16 21.69 -41.80
N GLU A 572 30.09 20.77 -41.50
CA GLU A 572 30.45 19.67 -42.40
C GLU A 572 29.46 18.49 -42.38
N ILE A 573 29.33 17.81 -43.54
CA ILE A 573 28.37 16.72 -43.78
C ILE A 573 28.95 15.38 -43.30
N HIS A 574 28.16 14.63 -42.51
CA HIS A 574 28.60 13.38 -41.89
C HIS A 574 28.06 12.16 -42.66
N PHE A 575 28.93 11.46 -43.37
CA PHE A 575 28.53 10.36 -44.27
C PHE A 575 28.44 8.98 -43.61
N ASN A 576 29.10 8.75 -42.46
CA ASN A 576 29.16 7.43 -41.83
C ASN A 576 28.17 7.25 -40.67
N THR A 577 27.06 6.54 -40.93
CA THR A 577 26.02 6.22 -39.92
C THR A 577 25.97 4.72 -39.60
N CYS A 578 26.40 4.31 -38.40
CA CYS A 578 26.20 2.93 -37.94
C CYS A 578 24.72 2.71 -37.51
N ASN A 579 23.98 1.87 -38.24
CA ASN A 579 22.61 1.40 -37.93
C ASN A 579 21.50 2.48 -37.80
N LYS A 580 21.36 3.33 -38.82
CA LYS A 580 20.27 4.32 -38.93
C LYS A 580 18.86 3.68 -38.86
N LEU A 581 18.58 2.68 -39.70
CA LEU A 581 17.24 2.06 -39.82
C LEU A 581 16.73 1.39 -38.53
N ILE A 582 17.57 0.62 -37.83
CA ILE A 582 17.18 -0.03 -36.56
C ILE A 582 16.89 1.03 -35.49
N THR A 583 17.69 2.09 -35.46
CA THR A 583 17.49 3.21 -34.52
C THR A 583 16.18 3.95 -34.84
N THR A 584 15.89 4.22 -36.11
CA THR A 584 14.60 4.80 -36.54
C THR A 584 13.42 3.90 -36.16
N ALA A 585 13.50 2.59 -36.40
CA ALA A 585 12.46 1.64 -36.01
C ALA A 585 12.22 1.63 -34.48
N GLN A 586 13.28 1.68 -33.68
CA GLN A 586 13.18 1.75 -32.21
C GLN A 586 12.60 3.09 -31.71
N ASN A 587 12.96 4.21 -32.34
CA ASN A 587 12.43 5.53 -32.02
C ASN A 587 10.93 5.62 -32.37
N LEU A 588 10.53 5.17 -33.57
CA LEU A 588 9.13 5.07 -33.98
C LEU A 588 8.33 4.15 -33.05
N ARG A 589 8.89 3.01 -32.67
CA ARG A 589 8.31 2.07 -31.69
C ARG A 589 8.15 2.68 -30.30
N ARG A 590 9.07 3.56 -29.87
CA ARG A 590 8.97 4.32 -28.61
C ARG A 590 7.84 5.35 -28.72
N TYR A 591 7.84 6.14 -29.79
CA TYR A 591 6.86 7.20 -30.03
C TYR A 591 5.42 6.65 -30.01
N LEU A 592 5.10 5.69 -30.89
CA LEU A 592 3.75 5.14 -31.00
C LEU A 592 3.24 4.48 -29.70
N LYS A 593 4.14 3.94 -28.86
CA LYS A 593 3.77 3.26 -27.61
C LYS A 593 3.60 4.17 -26.40
N LYS A 594 4.23 5.34 -26.38
CA LYS A 594 4.36 6.16 -25.16
C LYS A 594 4.07 7.64 -25.34
N ASP A 595 4.40 8.18 -26.51
CA ASP A 595 4.46 9.63 -26.71
C ASP A 595 3.35 10.12 -27.66
N TYR A 596 2.92 9.30 -28.63
CA TYR A 596 1.71 9.55 -29.44
C TYR A 596 0.47 9.80 -28.58
N SER A 597 0.25 8.96 -27.56
CA SER A 597 -0.88 9.06 -26.64
C SER A 597 -0.92 10.38 -25.86
N LYS A 598 0.23 11.01 -25.61
CA LYS A 598 0.32 12.29 -24.88
C LYS A 598 -0.03 13.52 -25.73
N LYS A 599 -0.19 13.33 -27.04
CA LYS A 599 -0.56 14.41 -27.98
C LYS A 599 -2.09 14.47 -28.22
N LEU A 600 -2.85 13.53 -27.65
CA LEU A 600 -4.30 13.41 -27.81
C LEU A 600 -5.00 13.97 -26.57
N ASN A 601 -5.74 15.06 -26.74
CA ASN A 601 -6.29 15.84 -25.63
C ASN A 601 -7.81 15.74 -25.52
N VAL A 602 -8.30 15.55 -24.29
CA VAL A 602 -9.73 15.49 -23.94
C VAL A 602 -9.94 16.35 -22.69
N THR A 603 -11.02 17.14 -22.65
CA THR A 603 -11.35 17.96 -21.48
C THR A 603 -11.79 17.10 -20.29
N GLN A 604 -11.78 17.67 -19.08
CA GLN A 604 -12.35 17.03 -17.88
C GLN A 604 -13.84 16.64 -18.07
N GLY A 605 -14.58 17.34 -18.94
CA GLY A 605 -15.97 17.00 -19.32
C GLY A 605 -16.12 15.91 -20.40
N GLY A 606 -15.03 15.21 -20.75
CA GLY A 606 -15.06 14.13 -21.74
C GLY A 606 -15.33 14.62 -23.17
N ILE A 607 -14.91 15.84 -23.50
CA ILE A 607 -15.04 16.44 -24.84
C ILE A 607 -13.67 16.36 -25.52
N ALA A 608 -13.61 15.77 -26.72
CA ALA A 608 -12.38 15.72 -27.50
C ALA A 608 -12.01 17.12 -28.01
N ILE A 609 -10.74 17.50 -27.87
CA ILE A 609 -10.26 18.84 -28.25
C ILE A 609 -9.72 18.81 -29.68
N HIS A 610 -10.02 19.84 -30.48
CA HIS A 610 -9.38 20.03 -31.79
C HIS A 610 -7.86 20.18 -31.62
N ASN A 611 -7.10 19.72 -32.60
CA ASN A 611 -5.66 19.94 -32.69
C ASN A 611 -5.34 20.34 -34.12
N SER A 612 -4.53 21.38 -34.32
CA SER A 612 -4.14 21.84 -35.66
C SER A 612 -3.36 20.78 -36.46
N CYS A 613 -2.90 19.71 -35.80
CA CYS A 613 -2.35 18.52 -36.45
C CYS A 613 -3.39 17.42 -36.70
N VAL A 614 -3.56 17.05 -37.97
CA VAL A 614 -4.53 16.05 -38.46
C VAL A 614 -4.41 14.67 -37.80
N SER A 615 -3.19 14.24 -37.44
CA SER A 615 -2.93 12.94 -36.79
C SER A 615 -3.16 12.95 -35.27
N HIS A 616 -3.33 14.13 -34.67
CA HIS A 616 -3.56 14.33 -33.24
C HIS A 616 -4.95 14.89 -32.90
N CYS A 617 -5.69 15.38 -33.90
CA CYS A 617 -7.05 15.87 -33.72
C CYS A 617 -8.02 14.70 -33.51
N LEU A 618 -8.44 14.49 -32.26
CA LEU A 618 -9.44 13.49 -31.92
C LEU A 618 -10.80 13.72 -32.62
N PRO A 619 -11.34 14.96 -32.71
CA PRO A 619 -12.55 15.21 -33.49
C PRO A 619 -12.44 14.79 -34.97
N HIS A 620 -11.29 14.99 -35.61
CA HIS A 620 -11.05 14.58 -36.99
C HIS A 620 -10.90 13.07 -37.11
N ALA A 621 -10.15 12.46 -36.19
CA ALA A 621 -9.99 11.01 -36.12
C ALA A 621 -11.33 10.26 -35.97
N PHE A 622 -12.33 10.89 -35.34
CA PHE A 622 -13.66 10.33 -35.14
C PHE A 622 -14.74 10.82 -36.11
N GLY A 623 -14.42 11.72 -37.04
CA GLY A 623 -15.31 12.08 -38.17
C GLY A 623 -16.09 13.39 -38.04
N ASN A 624 -15.84 14.20 -37.00
CA ASN A 624 -16.68 15.34 -36.63
C ASN A 624 -15.96 16.71 -36.73
N CYS A 625 -14.72 16.77 -37.23
CA CYS A 625 -14.01 18.05 -37.34
C CYS A 625 -14.38 18.77 -38.63
N GLN A 626 -14.81 20.02 -38.51
CA GLN A 626 -15.01 20.95 -39.62
C GLN A 626 -13.87 21.99 -39.72
N GLU A 627 -13.00 22.06 -38.72
CA GLU A 627 -11.84 22.97 -38.71
C GLU A 627 -10.70 22.46 -39.60
N ILE A 628 -9.96 23.41 -40.19
CA ILE A 628 -8.85 23.15 -41.09
C ILE A 628 -7.59 22.81 -40.28
N HIS A 629 -6.87 21.77 -40.69
CA HIS A 629 -5.64 21.32 -40.04
C HIS A 629 -4.46 21.79 -40.88
N PHE A 630 -3.56 22.61 -40.33
CA PHE A 630 -2.41 23.13 -41.09
C PHE A 630 -1.08 22.45 -40.75
N ASN A 631 -1.05 21.61 -39.69
CA ASN A 631 0.18 21.05 -39.14
C ASN A 631 0.29 19.53 -39.38
N THR A 632 1.52 19.05 -39.58
CA THR A 632 1.84 17.61 -39.56
C THR A 632 2.88 17.31 -38.49
N CYS A 633 2.61 16.31 -37.66
CA CYS A 633 3.58 15.88 -36.66
C CYS A 633 4.72 15.13 -37.36
N VAL A 634 5.95 15.62 -37.19
CA VAL A 634 7.16 14.99 -37.75
C VAL A 634 7.27 13.52 -37.35
N ASP A 635 6.95 13.16 -36.09
CA ASP A 635 6.98 11.77 -35.64
C ASP A 635 5.88 10.88 -36.23
N CYS A 636 4.73 11.45 -36.60
CA CYS A 636 3.70 10.74 -37.35
C CYS A 636 4.09 10.59 -38.84
N GLU A 637 4.71 11.61 -39.44
CA GLU A 637 5.23 11.54 -40.81
C GLU A 637 6.39 10.54 -40.93
N ASN A 638 7.23 10.45 -39.88
CA ASN A 638 8.31 9.48 -39.77
C ASN A 638 7.84 8.02 -39.90
N LEU A 639 6.56 7.71 -39.67
CA LEU A 639 5.98 6.40 -40.00
C LEU A 639 6.03 6.13 -41.50
N PHE A 640 5.52 7.06 -42.31
CA PHE A 640 5.43 6.94 -43.78
C PHE A 640 6.83 6.98 -44.41
N ILE A 641 7.66 7.94 -43.98
CA ILE A 641 9.07 8.06 -44.40
C ILE A 641 9.85 6.78 -44.05
N PHE A 642 9.62 6.17 -42.88
CA PHE A 642 10.27 4.92 -42.51
C PHE A 642 9.90 3.77 -43.45
N PHE A 643 8.62 3.57 -43.77
CA PHE A 643 8.19 2.50 -44.68
C PHE A 643 8.67 2.72 -46.12
N LYS A 644 8.68 3.97 -46.60
CA LYS A 644 9.24 4.34 -47.91
C LYS A 644 10.73 3.98 -48.00
N ASN A 645 11.53 4.49 -47.08
CA ASN A 645 12.96 4.15 -47.00
C ASN A 645 13.19 2.63 -46.87
N LEU A 646 12.33 1.92 -46.12
CA LEU A 646 12.47 0.47 -45.94
C LEU A 646 12.16 -0.31 -47.23
N LYS A 647 11.23 0.17 -48.06
CA LYS A 647 10.95 -0.37 -49.41
C LYS A 647 12.15 -0.20 -50.34
N ASP A 648 12.89 0.90 -50.24
CA ASP A 648 14.09 1.14 -51.06
C ASP A 648 15.24 0.16 -50.77
N TYR A 649 15.30 -0.41 -49.55
CA TYR A 649 16.32 -1.38 -49.13
C TYR A 649 15.86 -2.85 -49.16
N LEU A 650 14.60 -3.14 -49.51
CA LEU A 650 14.03 -4.48 -49.47
C LEU A 650 13.44 -4.91 -50.83
N PRO A 651 13.57 -6.20 -51.20
CA PRO A 651 13.08 -6.70 -52.47
C PRO A 651 11.57 -6.54 -52.62
N LEU A 652 11.11 -6.34 -53.87
CA LEU A 652 9.71 -6.06 -54.22
C LEU A 652 8.71 -7.07 -53.63
N ASN A 653 9.10 -8.33 -53.50
CA ASN A 653 8.27 -9.40 -52.91
C ASN A 653 7.96 -9.20 -51.41
N GLN A 654 8.59 -8.24 -50.72
CA GLN A 654 8.24 -7.84 -49.36
C GLN A 654 7.33 -6.61 -49.31
N HIS A 655 7.15 -5.88 -50.40
CA HIS A 655 6.47 -4.56 -50.36
C HIS A 655 5.01 -4.67 -49.92
N GLU A 656 4.29 -5.73 -50.30
CA GLU A 656 2.93 -6.01 -49.81
C GLU A 656 2.88 -6.24 -48.29
N ASN A 657 3.84 -7.01 -47.75
CA ASN A 657 3.98 -7.23 -46.30
C ASN A 657 4.23 -5.90 -45.56
N LEU A 658 5.02 -5.01 -46.16
CA LEU A 658 5.30 -3.69 -45.61
C LEU A 658 4.06 -2.79 -45.61
N ASP A 659 3.26 -2.80 -46.67
CA ASP A 659 1.97 -2.09 -46.70
C ASP A 659 0.97 -2.65 -45.68
N GLU A 660 0.95 -3.97 -45.46
CA GLU A 660 0.13 -4.59 -44.41
C GLU A 660 0.61 -4.17 -43.01
N TYR A 661 1.92 -4.13 -42.77
CA TYR A 661 2.50 -3.66 -41.51
C TYR A 661 2.25 -2.18 -41.25
N GLN A 662 2.30 -1.34 -42.29
CA GLN A 662 1.96 0.08 -42.19
C GLN A 662 0.47 0.26 -41.83
N LYS A 663 -0.44 -0.44 -42.51
CA LYS A 663 -1.88 -0.48 -42.18
C LYS A 663 -2.14 -0.94 -40.75
N LYS A 664 -1.44 -1.97 -40.29
CA LYS A 664 -1.50 -2.44 -38.89
C LYS A 664 -1.03 -1.38 -37.89
N LEU A 665 0.08 -0.68 -38.15
CA LEU A 665 0.55 0.39 -37.27
C LEU A 665 -0.37 1.62 -37.24
N ILE A 666 -1.07 1.93 -38.34
CA ILE A 666 -2.14 2.94 -38.37
C ILE A 666 -3.32 2.48 -37.51
N ALA A 667 -3.77 1.22 -37.63
CA ALA A 667 -4.82 0.68 -36.78
C ALA A 667 -4.43 0.66 -35.28
N PHE A 668 -3.15 0.46 -34.97
CA PHE A 668 -2.59 0.58 -33.63
C PHE A 668 -2.68 2.02 -33.09
N MET A 669 -2.39 3.04 -33.91
CA MET A 669 -2.63 4.46 -33.56
C MET A 669 -4.12 4.72 -33.29
N SER A 670 -5.02 4.20 -34.13
CA SER A 670 -6.46 4.35 -33.94
C SER A 670 -6.97 3.74 -32.63
N HIS A 671 -6.50 2.54 -32.29
CA HIS A 671 -6.80 1.89 -31.02
C HIS A 671 -6.36 2.76 -29.84
N HIS A 672 -5.16 3.35 -29.91
CA HIS A 672 -4.70 4.32 -28.91
C HIS A 672 -5.59 5.56 -28.83
N ALA A 673 -6.05 6.11 -29.95
CA ALA A 673 -6.95 7.27 -29.99
C ALA A 673 -8.31 6.98 -29.32
N ARG A 674 -8.96 5.86 -29.70
CA ARG A 674 -10.22 5.42 -29.07
C ARG A 674 -10.03 5.13 -27.58
N LYS A 675 -8.96 4.42 -27.21
CA LYS A 675 -8.63 4.08 -25.81
C LYS A 675 -8.54 5.32 -24.93
N ILE A 676 -7.89 6.39 -25.39
CA ILE A 676 -7.74 7.63 -24.60
C ILE A 676 -9.09 8.34 -24.47
N TYR A 677 -9.84 8.44 -25.56
CA TYR A 677 -11.15 9.09 -25.55
C TYR A 677 -12.17 8.38 -24.64
N LEU A 678 -12.22 7.05 -24.71
CA LEU A 678 -13.11 6.21 -23.89
C LEU A 678 -12.70 6.24 -22.41
N ASN A 679 -11.41 6.14 -22.09
CA ASN A 679 -10.94 6.24 -20.70
C ASN A 679 -11.20 7.63 -20.08
N ALA A 680 -11.24 8.69 -20.88
CA ALA A 680 -11.62 10.03 -20.42
C ALA A 680 -13.12 10.17 -20.10
N GLN A 681 -13.99 9.25 -20.53
CA GLN A 681 -15.42 9.30 -20.19
C GLN A 681 -15.68 8.93 -18.72
N LEU A 682 -14.91 8.02 -18.13
CA LEU A 682 -15.04 7.64 -16.72
C LEU A 682 -14.92 8.84 -15.75
N PRO A 683 -13.81 9.61 -15.74
CA PRO A 683 -13.71 10.78 -14.87
C PRO A 683 -14.73 11.87 -15.24
N ALA A 684 -15.12 11.99 -16.52
CA ALA A 684 -16.16 12.92 -16.93
C ALA A 684 -17.52 12.59 -16.31
N ILE A 685 -17.94 11.32 -16.34
CA ILE A 685 -19.20 10.84 -15.75
C ILE A 685 -19.16 11.01 -14.22
N LEU A 686 -18.04 10.63 -13.57
CA LEU A 686 -17.83 10.86 -12.13
C LEU A 686 -17.86 12.36 -11.75
N SER A 687 -17.49 13.26 -12.67
CA SER A 687 -17.55 14.69 -12.42
C SER A 687 -18.99 15.23 -12.44
N GLN A 688 -19.86 14.63 -13.27
CA GLN A 688 -21.25 15.01 -13.56
C GLN A 688 -22.30 14.26 -12.72
N LEU A 689 -21.91 13.26 -11.94
CA LEU A 689 -22.81 12.44 -11.14
C LEU A 689 -23.60 13.28 -10.11
N ASN A 690 -24.90 13.04 -10.00
CA ASN A 690 -25.78 13.62 -8.98
C ASN A 690 -26.19 12.57 -7.92
N SER A 691 -26.93 13.00 -6.90
CA SER A 691 -27.33 12.12 -5.78
C SER A 691 -28.46 11.14 -6.08
N ASP A 692 -29.16 11.32 -7.20
CA ASP A 692 -30.15 10.37 -7.72
C ASP A 692 -29.57 9.47 -8.84
N ASP A 693 -28.31 9.69 -9.23
CA ASP A 693 -27.62 8.95 -10.27
C ASP A 693 -26.58 7.98 -9.68
N ALA A 694 -26.33 6.87 -10.37
CA ALA A 694 -25.21 6.00 -10.06
C ALA A 694 -24.39 5.62 -11.30
N LEU A 695 -23.10 5.38 -11.09
CA LEU A 695 -22.22 4.80 -12.10
C LEU A 695 -21.84 3.38 -11.67
N ILE A 696 -22.04 2.42 -12.56
CA ILE A 696 -21.71 1.01 -12.36
C ILE A 696 -20.56 0.64 -13.30
N ILE A 697 -19.46 0.10 -12.76
CA ILE A 697 -18.39 -0.53 -13.54
C ILE A 697 -18.49 -2.03 -13.31
N VAL A 698 -18.51 -2.84 -14.37
CA VAL A 698 -18.56 -4.31 -14.28
C VAL A 698 -17.37 -4.96 -14.96
N ASP A 699 -16.83 -6.01 -14.33
CA ASP A 699 -15.78 -6.85 -14.91
C ASP A 699 -15.79 -8.29 -14.35
N TYR A 700 -15.38 -9.25 -15.18
CA TYR A 700 -15.17 -10.63 -14.76
C TYR A 700 -13.72 -10.87 -14.39
N LYS A 701 -13.48 -11.29 -13.15
CA LYS A 701 -12.16 -11.76 -12.77
C LYS A 701 -11.83 -13.07 -13.49
N MET A 702 -10.57 -13.22 -13.90
CA MET A 702 -10.03 -14.53 -14.30
C MET A 702 -10.38 -15.60 -13.25
N ARG A 703 -10.86 -16.76 -13.72
CA ARG A 703 -11.40 -17.84 -12.87
C ARG A 703 -10.48 -18.15 -11.69
N ILE A 704 -11.07 -18.20 -10.50
CA ILE A 704 -10.35 -18.55 -9.28
C ILE A 704 -10.28 -20.08 -9.21
N ASN A 705 -9.11 -20.65 -9.45
CA ASN A 705 -8.90 -22.08 -9.28
C ASN A 705 -8.68 -22.45 -7.80
N PRO A 706 -9.06 -23.67 -7.37
CA PRO A 706 -8.68 -24.23 -6.07
C PRO A 706 -7.17 -24.12 -5.83
N LYS A 707 -6.78 -23.78 -4.59
CA LYS A 707 -5.37 -23.51 -4.23
C LYS A 707 -5.06 -23.98 -2.82
N LYS A 708 -4.08 -24.87 -2.70
CA LYS A 708 -3.50 -25.30 -1.42
C LYS A 708 -2.13 -24.67 -1.16
N ALA A 709 -1.71 -24.63 0.10
CA ALA A 709 -0.36 -24.21 0.47
C ALA A 709 0.72 -25.20 -0.02
N ARG A 710 0.33 -26.47 -0.20
CA ARG A 710 1.13 -27.56 -0.78
C ARG A 710 0.25 -28.30 -1.78
N GLU A 711 0.64 -28.33 -3.04
CA GLU A 711 -0.06 -29.08 -4.09
C GLU A 711 0.87 -30.13 -4.68
N THR A 712 0.37 -31.35 -4.79
CA THR A 712 0.99 -32.38 -5.63
C THR A 712 0.76 -32.05 -7.12
N LYS A 713 1.52 -32.72 -7.99
CA LYS A 713 1.43 -32.46 -9.44
C LYS A 713 0.09 -32.89 -10.03
N ASP A 714 -0.49 -33.95 -9.48
CA ASP A 714 -1.74 -34.53 -9.95
C ASP A 714 -2.94 -33.68 -9.52
N GLU A 715 -2.90 -33.11 -8.30
CA GLU A 715 -3.87 -32.10 -7.85
C GLU A 715 -3.85 -30.82 -8.69
N TRP A 716 -2.74 -30.47 -9.36
CA TRP A 716 -2.58 -29.19 -10.05
C TRP A 716 -3.35 -29.11 -11.39
N PHE A 717 -3.50 -30.23 -12.11
CA PHE A 717 -4.12 -30.26 -13.43
C PHE A 717 -5.65 -30.48 -13.37
N GLY A 718 -6.38 -30.00 -14.38
CA GLY A 718 -7.81 -30.30 -14.56
C GLY A 718 -8.80 -29.63 -13.60
N LYS A 719 -8.34 -28.77 -12.69
CA LYS A 719 -9.20 -28.10 -11.70
C LYS A 719 -10.34 -27.28 -12.31
N ARG A 720 -11.56 -27.49 -11.82
CA ARG A 720 -12.71 -26.61 -12.07
C ARG A 720 -12.62 -25.37 -11.17
N GLY A 721 -12.30 -24.22 -11.75
CA GLY A 721 -12.32 -22.93 -11.05
C GLY A 721 -13.70 -22.29 -10.97
N TRP A 722 -13.86 -21.38 -10.01
CA TRP A 722 -15.07 -20.57 -9.80
C TRP A 722 -15.06 -19.30 -10.66
N THR A 723 -16.25 -18.88 -11.09
CA THR A 723 -16.47 -17.54 -11.66
C THR A 723 -16.49 -16.52 -10.53
N LEU A 724 -15.91 -15.35 -10.76
CA LEU A 724 -16.12 -14.17 -9.93
C LEU A 724 -16.44 -12.99 -10.85
N HIS A 725 -17.60 -12.38 -10.63
CA HIS A 725 -18.03 -11.16 -11.31
C HIS A 725 -18.10 -10.02 -10.30
N SER A 726 -17.45 -8.90 -10.60
CA SER A 726 -17.42 -7.74 -9.72
C SER A 726 -18.27 -6.62 -10.31
N VAL A 727 -19.03 -5.95 -9.45
CA VAL A 727 -19.84 -4.78 -9.79
C VAL A 727 -19.42 -3.64 -8.86
N LEU A 728 -18.73 -2.65 -9.38
CA LEU A 728 -18.26 -1.49 -8.64
C LEU A 728 -19.24 -0.34 -8.83
N LEU A 729 -19.98 -0.01 -7.77
CA LEU A 729 -21.02 0.99 -7.73
C LEU A 729 -20.48 2.30 -7.12
N TYR A 730 -20.63 3.38 -7.87
CA TYR A 730 -20.37 4.75 -7.45
C TYR A 730 -21.68 5.48 -7.24
N THR A 731 -21.87 6.03 -6.04
CA THR A 731 -22.99 6.91 -5.69
C THR A 731 -22.47 8.20 -5.08
N LYS A 732 -23.32 9.23 -5.04
CA LYS A 732 -22.98 10.54 -4.50
C LYS A 732 -23.85 10.88 -3.30
N GLU A 733 -23.21 11.16 -2.17
CA GLU A 733 -23.91 11.49 -0.94
C GLU A 733 -24.47 12.92 -0.96
N GLN A 734 -25.74 13.08 -0.59
CA GLN A 734 -26.48 14.35 -0.70
C GLN A 734 -25.86 15.49 0.11
N ASN A 735 -25.32 15.19 1.30
CA ASN A 735 -24.93 16.21 2.27
C ASN A 735 -23.44 16.60 2.19
N THR A 736 -22.57 15.71 1.70
CA THR A 736 -21.11 15.87 1.75
C THR A 736 -20.50 16.12 0.37
N ASN A 737 -21.27 15.93 -0.72
CA ASN A 737 -20.79 15.96 -2.10
C ASN A 737 -19.70 14.90 -2.42
N ASN A 738 -19.45 13.96 -1.49
CA ASN A 738 -18.46 12.90 -1.61
C ASN A 738 -18.95 11.79 -2.55
N LEU A 739 -17.99 11.11 -3.19
CA LEU A 739 -18.22 9.89 -3.94
C LEU A 739 -18.01 8.68 -3.02
N ASN A 740 -19.08 7.91 -2.83
CA ASN A 740 -19.07 6.62 -2.14
C ASN A 740 -18.87 5.51 -3.16
N ILE A 741 -17.99 4.56 -2.83
CA ILE A 741 -17.63 3.44 -3.70
C ILE A 741 -17.90 2.14 -2.96
N THR A 742 -18.70 1.27 -3.57
CA THR A 742 -19.01 -0.07 -3.05
C THR A 742 -18.75 -1.11 -4.13
N ALA A 743 -18.10 -2.21 -3.77
CA ALA A 743 -17.83 -3.33 -4.66
C ALA A 743 -18.72 -4.51 -4.27
N PHE A 744 -19.45 -5.06 -5.23
CA PHE A 744 -20.24 -6.28 -5.06
C PHE A 744 -19.59 -7.43 -5.83
N ASP A 745 -19.02 -8.37 -5.11
CA ASP A 745 -18.30 -9.53 -5.63
C ASP A 745 -19.19 -10.78 -5.58
N HIS A 746 -19.68 -11.21 -6.75
CA HIS A 746 -20.51 -12.39 -6.91
C HIS A 746 -19.66 -13.59 -7.36
N TRP A 747 -19.45 -14.55 -6.47
CA TRP A 747 -18.76 -15.80 -6.79
C TRP A 747 -19.76 -16.90 -7.16
N SER A 748 -19.42 -17.78 -8.11
CA SER A 748 -20.32 -18.84 -8.55
C SER A 748 -19.60 -20.14 -8.97
N GLY A 749 -20.32 -21.25 -8.79
CA GLY A 749 -19.98 -22.56 -9.36
C GLY A 749 -20.47 -22.74 -10.80
N ASP A 750 -21.38 -21.87 -11.28
CA ASP A 750 -21.63 -21.72 -12.71
C ASP A 750 -20.41 -21.06 -13.36
N THR A 751 -19.95 -21.66 -14.45
CA THR A 751 -18.75 -21.23 -15.18
C THR A 751 -19.09 -20.59 -16.53
N LYS A 752 -20.38 -20.50 -16.88
CA LYS A 752 -20.88 -19.77 -18.05
C LYS A 752 -20.88 -18.26 -17.76
N GLN A 753 -19.89 -17.57 -18.33
CA GLN A 753 -19.85 -16.10 -18.36
C GLN A 753 -20.65 -15.63 -19.59
N ASP A 754 -21.89 -15.20 -19.39
CA ASP A 754 -22.81 -14.82 -20.45
C ASP A 754 -23.79 -13.71 -20.00
N ALA A 755 -24.66 -13.29 -20.93
CA ALA A 755 -25.64 -12.24 -20.71
C ALA A 755 -26.53 -12.48 -19.48
N TRP A 756 -26.96 -13.73 -19.28
CA TRP A 756 -27.86 -14.10 -18.20
C TRP A 756 -27.16 -14.11 -16.84
N PHE A 757 -25.90 -14.56 -16.76
CA PHE A 757 -25.09 -14.41 -15.56
C PHE A 757 -24.90 -12.92 -15.21
N THR A 758 -24.52 -12.10 -16.18
CA THR A 758 -24.34 -10.65 -15.99
C THR A 758 -25.62 -9.97 -15.51
N ALA A 759 -26.76 -10.25 -16.15
CA ALA A 759 -28.06 -9.72 -15.76
C ALA A 759 -28.46 -10.16 -14.34
N SER A 760 -28.23 -11.43 -13.99
CA SER A 760 -28.45 -11.97 -12.65
C SER A 760 -27.57 -11.29 -11.60
N SER A 761 -26.30 -11.02 -11.91
CA SER A 761 -25.41 -10.30 -11.01
C SER A 761 -25.82 -8.85 -10.81
N LEU A 762 -26.32 -8.17 -11.85
CA LEU A 762 -26.78 -6.79 -11.73
C LEU A 762 -28.09 -6.72 -10.93
N HIS A 763 -29.03 -7.64 -11.16
CA HIS A 763 -30.23 -7.81 -10.34
C HIS A 763 -29.87 -7.96 -8.85
N GLY A 764 -28.93 -8.85 -8.52
CA GLY A 764 -28.47 -9.08 -7.14
C GLY A 764 -27.88 -7.84 -6.47
N VAL A 765 -27.27 -6.92 -7.22
CA VAL A 765 -26.87 -5.60 -6.68
C VAL A 765 -28.08 -4.70 -6.46
N ILE A 766 -28.91 -4.50 -7.50
CA ILE A 766 -30.01 -3.52 -7.47
C ILE A 766 -31.03 -3.85 -6.37
N GLU A 767 -31.36 -5.12 -6.14
CA GLU A 767 -32.26 -5.53 -5.05
C GLU A 767 -31.65 -5.41 -3.65
N THR A 768 -30.32 -5.28 -3.54
CA THR A 768 -29.62 -5.10 -2.25
C THR A 768 -29.53 -3.61 -1.85
N LEU A 769 -29.83 -2.67 -2.75
CA LEU A 769 -29.76 -1.23 -2.47
C LEU A 769 -30.98 -0.74 -1.69
N GLU A 770 -30.77 -0.29 -0.45
CA GLU A 770 -31.80 0.36 0.39
C GLU A 770 -32.50 1.54 -0.34
N ARG A 771 -31.72 2.33 -1.08
CA ARG A 771 -32.22 3.36 -2.01
C ARG A 771 -31.71 3.06 -3.41
N LYS A 772 -32.60 2.56 -4.27
CA LYS A 772 -32.32 2.39 -5.71
C LYS A 772 -32.11 3.78 -6.36
N PRO A 773 -31.09 3.97 -7.21
CA PRO A 773 -30.89 5.23 -7.93
C PRO A 773 -32.00 5.43 -8.98
N LYS A 774 -32.35 6.68 -9.30
CA LYS A 774 -33.32 6.96 -10.38
C LYS A 774 -32.72 6.62 -11.74
N SER A 775 -31.42 6.85 -11.91
CA SER A 775 -30.72 6.61 -13.16
C SER A 775 -29.36 5.94 -12.97
N VAL A 776 -28.96 5.09 -13.92
CA VAL A 776 -27.65 4.44 -13.95
C VAL A 776 -26.92 4.65 -15.27
N THR A 777 -25.61 4.85 -15.18
CA THR A 777 -24.68 4.67 -16.30
C THR A 777 -23.84 3.43 -16.05
N ILE A 778 -23.64 2.59 -17.05
CA ILE A 778 -22.86 1.34 -16.93
C ILE A 778 -21.61 1.43 -17.80
N ILE A 779 -20.48 0.92 -17.31
CA ILE A 779 -19.22 0.80 -18.04
C ILE A 779 -18.70 -0.63 -17.91
N SER A 780 -18.27 -1.22 -19.02
CA SER A 780 -17.61 -2.54 -19.04
C SER A 780 -16.48 -2.56 -20.07
N ASP A 781 -15.72 -3.66 -20.10
CA ASP A 781 -14.89 -3.98 -21.26
C ASP A 781 -15.76 -4.38 -22.48
N ASN A 782 -15.13 -4.56 -23.64
CA ASN A 782 -15.78 -5.03 -24.87
C ASN A 782 -15.98 -6.57 -24.92
N GLY A 783 -16.06 -7.23 -23.75
CA GLY A 783 -16.23 -8.67 -23.63
C GLY A 783 -17.59 -9.12 -24.12
N GLY A 784 -17.65 -10.22 -24.88
CA GLY A 784 -18.91 -10.70 -25.49
C GLY A 784 -20.01 -11.10 -24.49
N HIS A 785 -19.67 -11.30 -23.22
CA HIS A 785 -20.61 -11.53 -22.12
C HIS A 785 -21.31 -10.25 -21.63
N TYR A 786 -20.75 -9.06 -21.94
CA TYR A 786 -21.42 -7.75 -21.82
C TYR A 786 -21.98 -7.29 -23.17
N HIS A 787 -21.14 -7.28 -24.19
CA HIS A 787 -21.47 -6.71 -25.49
C HIS A 787 -22.22 -7.69 -26.39
N ASN A 788 -23.49 -7.95 -26.03
CA ASN A 788 -24.39 -8.83 -26.77
C ASN A 788 -25.84 -8.32 -26.75
N THR A 789 -26.63 -8.81 -27.72
CA THR A 789 -28.00 -8.36 -27.95
C THR A 789 -28.97 -8.73 -26.84
N GLU A 790 -28.78 -9.87 -26.18
CA GLU A 790 -29.67 -10.32 -25.10
C GLU A 790 -29.57 -9.39 -23.89
N LEU A 791 -28.36 -8.98 -23.50
CA LEU A 791 -28.16 -8.02 -22.42
C LEU A 791 -28.71 -6.62 -22.77
N MET A 792 -28.47 -6.12 -23.99
CA MET A 792 -28.99 -4.81 -24.41
C MET A 792 -30.53 -4.74 -24.40
N ILE A 793 -31.20 -5.87 -24.65
CA ILE A 793 -32.65 -5.99 -24.55
C ILE A 793 -33.11 -6.13 -23.10
N ILE A 794 -32.43 -6.93 -22.26
CA ILE A 794 -32.76 -7.06 -20.83
C ILE A 794 -32.77 -5.70 -20.13
N LEU A 795 -31.87 -4.79 -20.51
CA LEU A 795 -31.76 -3.44 -19.92
C LEU A 795 -32.92 -2.50 -20.27
N SER A 796 -33.64 -2.71 -21.39
CA SER A 796 -34.79 -1.85 -21.70
C SER A 796 -35.94 -2.02 -20.71
N TYR A 797 -36.03 -3.19 -20.06
CA TYR A 797 -37.05 -3.50 -19.06
C TYR A 797 -36.69 -3.06 -17.64
N TRP A 798 -35.49 -2.52 -17.39
CA TRP A 798 -35.08 -2.10 -16.03
C TRP A 798 -35.96 -1.02 -15.41
N LYS A 799 -36.53 -0.14 -16.24
CA LYS A 799 -37.47 0.89 -15.77
C LYS A 799 -38.77 0.28 -15.26
N GLU A 800 -39.26 -0.76 -15.92
CA GLU A 800 -40.46 -1.51 -15.50
C GLU A 800 -40.18 -2.35 -14.24
N TRP A 801 -39.06 -3.10 -14.22
CA TRP A 801 -38.76 -4.07 -13.17
C TRP A 801 -38.20 -3.47 -11.88
N TYR A 802 -37.46 -2.36 -11.96
CA TYR A 802 -36.72 -1.79 -10.83
C TYR A 802 -37.02 -0.32 -10.56
N ASN A 803 -37.82 0.34 -11.42
CA ASN A 803 -37.98 1.80 -11.48
C ASN A 803 -36.67 2.59 -11.77
N VAL A 804 -35.64 1.91 -12.30
CA VAL A 804 -34.32 2.50 -12.60
C VAL A 804 -34.17 2.73 -14.11
N CYS A 805 -33.87 3.97 -14.52
CA CYS A 805 -33.56 4.29 -15.91
C CYS A 805 -32.08 3.97 -16.23
N VAL A 806 -31.82 3.18 -17.27
CA VAL A 806 -30.45 2.96 -17.78
C VAL A 806 -30.15 4.05 -18.81
N ASN A 807 -29.42 5.09 -18.38
CA ASN A 807 -29.11 6.22 -19.26
C ASN A 807 -28.24 5.78 -20.43
N LYS A 808 -27.16 5.05 -20.15
CA LYS A 808 -26.26 4.50 -21.16
C LYS A 808 -25.33 3.40 -20.64
N TRP A 809 -24.88 2.56 -21.55
CA TRP A 809 -23.79 1.60 -21.36
C TRP A 809 -22.64 1.96 -22.29
N ILE A 810 -21.43 2.13 -21.76
CA ILE A 810 -20.22 2.43 -22.53
C ILE A 810 -19.26 1.24 -22.49
N PHE A 811 -18.84 0.77 -23.66
CA PHE A 811 -17.88 -0.31 -23.83
C PHE A 811 -16.47 0.27 -24.04
N LEU A 812 -15.54 -0.05 -23.14
CA LEU A 812 -14.12 0.33 -23.24
C LEU A 812 -13.37 -0.61 -24.19
N GLU A 813 -12.24 -0.17 -24.75
CA GLU A 813 -11.41 -1.04 -25.62
C GLU A 813 -10.89 -2.26 -24.84
N ALA A 814 -10.81 -3.42 -25.52
CA ALA A 814 -10.52 -4.71 -24.89
C ALA A 814 -9.21 -4.70 -24.09
N GLY A 815 -9.23 -5.29 -22.89
CA GLY A 815 -8.06 -5.44 -22.01
C GLY A 815 -7.49 -4.14 -21.41
N GLU A 816 -8.14 -3.00 -21.61
CA GLU A 816 -7.63 -1.69 -21.19
C GLU A 816 -8.71 -0.81 -20.55
N ALA A 817 -9.25 -1.34 -19.45
CA ALA A 817 -10.08 -0.64 -18.48
C ALA A 817 -9.40 -0.65 -17.10
N LYS A 818 -8.19 -0.05 -16.99
CA LYS A 818 -7.42 0.14 -15.74
C LYS A 818 -8.09 1.12 -14.78
N THR A 819 -9.30 0.75 -14.39
CA THR A 819 -10.20 1.46 -13.51
C THR A 819 -10.00 0.96 -12.08
N ALA A 820 -10.81 1.45 -11.14
CA ALA A 820 -10.76 0.96 -9.77
C ALA A 820 -11.10 -0.54 -9.65
N ILE A 821 -11.79 -1.16 -10.63
CA ILE A 821 -12.14 -2.59 -10.60
C ILE A 821 -10.92 -3.50 -10.81
N ASP A 822 -9.99 -3.13 -11.68
CA ASP A 822 -8.71 -3.82 -11.88
C ASP A 822 -7.86 -3.78 -10.58
N SER A 823 -7.87 -2.62 -9.91
CA SER A 823 -7.22 -2.43 -8.61
C SER A 823 -7.88 -3.29 -7.52
N HIS A 824 -9.20 -3.41 -7.53
CA HIS A 824 -9.96 -4.30 -6.64
C HIS A 824 -9.65 -5.77 -6.89
N HIS A 825 -9.66 -6.21 -8.16
CA HIS A 825 -9.25 -7.56 -8.56
C HIS A 825 -7.80 -7.88 -8.17
N ALA A 826 -6.89 -6.89 -8.20
CA ALA A 826 -5.53 -7.05 -7.70
C ALA A 826 -5.50 -7.25 -6.17
N GLN A 827 -6.33 -6.53 -5.41
CA GLN A 827 -6.50 -6.71 -3.96
C GLN A 827 -7.03 -8.12 -3.64
N ILE A 828 -8.09 -8.57 -4.31
CA ILE A 828 -8.60 -9.96 -4.22
C ILE A 828 -7.50 -10.99 -4.49
N THR A 829 -6.68 -10.77 -5.53
CA THR A 829 -5.56 -11.67 -5.85
C THR A 829 -4.52 -11.71 -4.74
N HIS A 830 -4.24 -10.56 -4.11
CA HIS A 830 -3.33 -10.46 -2.97
C HIS A 830 -3.90 -11.13 -1.71
N ALA A 831 -5.19 -10.95 -1.41
CA ALA A 831 -5.88 -11.60 -0.31
C ALA A 831 -5.79 -13.13 -0.43
N ILE A 832 -6.14 -13.70 -1.59
CA ILE A 832 -6.01 -15.14 -1.87
C ILE A 832 -4.55 -15.60 -1.77
N LYS A 833 -3.59 -14.85 -2.33
CA LYS A 833 -2.16 -15.18 -2.21
C LYS A 833 -1.64 -15.10 -0.76
N ARG A 834 -2.26 -14.31 0.13
CA ARG A 834 -1.92 -14.21 1.56
C ARG A 834 -2.58 -15.35 2.35
N TYR A 835 -3.87 -15.60 2.14
CA TYR A 835 -4.63 -16.67 2.79
C TYR A 835 -3.94 -18.04 2.60
N VAL A 836 -3.60 -18.38 1.35
CA VAL A 836 -2.87 -19.61 1.03
C VAL A 836 -1.47 -19.65 1.64
N LYS A 837 -0.79 -18.50 1.79
CA LYS A 837 0.53 -18.46 2.43
C LYS A 837 0.49 -18.64 3.94
N LEU A 838 -0.59 -18.21 4.60
CA LEU A 838 -0.83 -18.43 6.03
C LEU A 838 -1.14 -19.89 6.37
N GLY A 839 -1.24 -20.78 5.36
CA GLY A 839 -1.47 -22.22 5.53
C GLY A 839 -2.89 -22.68 5.23
N TYR A 840 -3.81 -21.76 4.94
CA TYR A 840 -5.18 -22.08 4.56
C TYR A 840 -5.28 -22.53 3.09
N GLU A 841 -6.43 -23.08 2.71
CA GLU A 841 -6.69 -23.57 1.34
C GLU A 841 -7.96 -22.94 0.77
N ILE A 842 -7.98 -22.71 -0.55
CA ILE A 842 -9.20 -22.42 -1.31
C ILE A 842 -9.68 -23.76 -1.87
N ALA A 843 -10.58 -24.43 -1.16
CA ALA A 843 -11.16 -25.73 -1.55
C ALA A 843 -12.62 -25.58 -2.04
N SER A 844 -13.28 -24.52 -1.63
CA SER A 844 -14.66 -24.16 -1.93
C SER A 844 -14.78 -22.68 -2.32
N GLY A 845 -15.92 -22.29 -2.89
CA GLY A 845 -16.22 -20.87 -3.09
C GLY A 845 -16.47 -20.11 -1.79
N LYS A 846 -16.84 -20.80 -0.69
CA LYS A 846 -16.96 -20.17 0.64
C LYS A 846 -15.60 -19.72 1.17
N ASP A 847 -14.52 -20.41 0.81
CA ASP A 847 -13.15 -19.98 1.15
C ASP A 847 -12.76 -18.70 0.40
N ILE A 848 -13.26 -18.50 -0.83
CA ILE A 848 -13.10 -17.24 -1.56
C ILE A 848 -13.80 -16.10 -0.78
N GLU A 849 -15.05 -16.33 -0.37
CA GLU A 849 -15.82 -15.36 0.41
C GLU A 849 -15.14 -15.01 1.73
N MET A 850 -14.75 -16.01 2.53
CA MET A 850 -14.01 -15.81 3.78
C MET A 850 -12.69 -15.07 3.59
N THR A 851 -12.04 -15.22 2.43
CA THR A 851 -10.78 -14.54 2.10
C THR A 851 -10.96 -13.06 1.75
N ILE A 852 -12.10 -12.66 1.18
CA ILE A 852 -12.27 -11.31 0.58
C ILE A 852 -13.36 -10.46 1.24
N LYS A 853 -14.21 -11.02 2.10
CA LYS A 853 -15.27 -10.30 2.86
C LYS A 853 -14.76 -9.10 3.67
N ASP A 854 -13.50 -9.14 4.11
CA ASP A 854 -12.90 -8.11 4.97
C ASP A 854 -12.19 -6.99 4.15
N LEU A 855 -12.33 -7.01 2.82
CA LEU A 855 -11.86 -5.90 1.96
C LEU A 855 -12.78 -4.68 2.14
N SER A 856 -12.17 -3.49 2.24
CA SER A 856 -12.91 -2.23 2.44
C SER A 856 -13.92 -1.98 1.32
N GLY A 857 -15.14 -1.55 1.68
CA GLY A 857 -16.24 -1.29 0.75
C GLY A 857 -16.73 -2.52 -0.03
N THR A 858 -16.34 -3.74 0.34
CA THR A 858 -16.62 -4.97 -0.42
C THR A 858 -17.75 -5.80 0.21
N HIS A 859 -18.79 -6.02 -0.59
CA HIS A 859 -19.90 -6.91 -0.34
C HIS A 859 -19.72 -8.20 -1.15
N VAL A 860 -19.71 -9.35 -0.51
CA VAL A 860 -19.44 -10.63 -1.18
C VAL A 860 -20.62 -11.58 -1.01
N ALA A 861 -21.05 -12.21 -2.10
CA ALA A 861 -22.14 -13.19 -2.08
C ALA A 861 -21.89 -14.34 -3.06
N ASN A 862 -22.49 -15.50 -2.79
CA ASN A 862 -22.69 -16.52 -3.80
C ASN A 862 -23.85 -16.14 -4.71
N LEU A 863 -23.67 -16.31 -6.02
CA LEU A 863 -24.69 -16.11 -7.03
C LEU A 863 -24.91 -17.41 -7.81
N GLN A 864 -26.15 -17.88 -7.90
CA GLN A 864 -26.56 -18.98 -8.78
C GLN A 864 -27.67 -18.48 -9.72
N PRO A 865 -27.37 -18.21 -11.01
CA PRO A 865 -28.38 -17.88 -12.00
C PRO A 865 -29.39 -19.02 -12.15
N ASN A 866 -30.70 -18.73 -12.18
CA ASN A 866 -31.67 -19.76 -12.56
C ASN A 866 -31.51 -20.07 -14.07
N ARG A 867 -31.02 -21.27 -14.37
CA ARG A 867 -30.75 -21.76 -15.73
C ARG A 867 -31.86 -22.65 -16.30
N GLU A 868 -32.88 -22.99 -15.51
CA GLU A 868 -33.94 -23.96 -15.90
C GLU A 868 -34.66 -23.51 -17.18
N GLN A 869 -34.85 -22.20 -17.33
CA GLN A 869 -35.50 -21.61 -18.49
C GLN A 869 -34.66 -21.60 -19.79
N GLU A 870 -33.33 -21.82 -19.71
CA GLU A 870 -32.47 -21.96 -20.88
C GLU A 870 -32.45 -23.40 -21.43
N ASN A 871 -32.69 -24.40 -20.58
CA ASN A 871 -32.58 -25.82 -20.94
C ASN A 871 -33.75 -26.33 -21.81
N ASN A 872 -34.81 -25.54 -21.99
CA ASN A 872 -35.91 -25.85 -22.89
C ASN A 872 -35.47 -25.78 -24.36
N LYS A 873 -35.10 -26.94 -24.92
CA LYS A 873 -34.63 -27.17 -26.31
C LYS A 873 -35.57 -26.62 -27.41
N THR A 874 -36.78 -26.20 -27.08
CA THR A 874 -37.81 -25.67 -27.98
C THR A 874 -37.74 -24.16 -28.23
N LYS A 875 -36.93 -23.38 -27.50
CA LYS A 875 -36.85 -21.91 -27.67
C LYS A 875 -36.02 -21.50 -28.90
N GLN A 876 -36.57 -20.63 -29.75
CA GLN A 876 -35.81 -20.00 -30.84
C GLN A 876 -34.70 -19.10 -30.30
N LYS A 877 -33.52 -19.16 -30.93
CA LYS A 877 -32.39 -18.28 -30.60
C LYS A 877 -32.69 -16.83 -30.99
N ILE A 878 -32.50 -15.91 -30.03
CA ILE A 878 -32.61 -14.46 -30.24
C ILE A 878 -31.72 -14.05 -31.42
N GLY A 879 -32.19 -13.07 -32.20
CA GLY A 879 -31.41 -12.46 -33.28
C GLY A 879 -30.20 -11.69 -32.77
N THR A 880 -29.55 -10.94 -33.66
CA THR A 880 -28.42 -10.09 -33.29
C THR A 880 -28.66 -8.69 -33.85
N ILE A 881 -28.45 -7.68 -33.00
CA ILE A 881 -28.44 -6.27 -33.42
C ILE A 881 -27.38 -6.10 -34.50
N ALA A 882 -27.79 -5.57 -35.65
CA ALA A 882 -26.92 -5.40 -36.80
C ALA A 882 -25.70 -4.54 -36.43
N GLY A 883 -24.52 -5.02 -36.79
CA GLY A 883 -23.26 -4.31 -36.51
C GLY A 883 -22.91 -4.14 -35.03
N ILE A 884 -23.55 -4.86 -34.09
CA ILE A 884 -23.41 -4.62 -32.62
C ILE A 884 -21.99 -4.27 -32.16
N ARG A 885 -20.98 -5.04 -32.59
CA ARG A 885 -19.56 -4.86 -32.22
C ARG A 885 -18.94 -3.52 -32.62
N ASN A 886 -19.56 -2.75 -33.52
CA ASN A 886 -19.09 -1.45 -33.98
C ASN A 886 -19.52 -0.30 -33.06
N TRP A 887 -20.38 -0.55 -32.06
CA TRP A 887 -20.98 0.48 -31.21
C TRP A 887 -20.38 0.43 -29.80
N ASN A 888 -19.71 1.50 -29.37
CA ASN A 888 -19.16 1.60 -28.01
C ASN A 888 -20.10 2.33 -27.02
N GLU A 889 -21.23 2.90 -27.46
CA GLU A 889 -22.25 3.49 -26.58
C GLU A 889 -23.63 2.96 -26.97
N PHE A 890 -24.41 2.53 -25.96
CA PHE A 890 -25.85 2.26 -26.07
C PHE A 890 -26.62 3.13 -25.09
N THR A 891 -27.81 3.58 -25.47
CA THR A 891 -28.69 4.49 -24.71
C THR A 891 -30.14 4.02 -24.85
N TRP A 892 -30.93 4.12 -23.77
CA TRP A 892 -32.35 3.73 -23.76
C TRP A 892 -33.22 4.97 -23.57
N ILE A 893 -34.29 5.09 -24.37
CA ILE A 893 -35.23 6.21 -24.32
C ILE A 893 -36.50 5.76 -23.60
N TYR A 894 -36.91 6.51 -22.57
CA TYR A 894 -38.05 6.17 -21.71
C TYR A 894 -39.28 7.06 -21.92
N ASP A 895 -39.08 8.29 -22.41
CA ASP A 895 -40.12 9.32 -22.53
C ASP A 895 -40.15 9.95 -23.94
N GLY A 896 -41.28 10.53 -24.32
CA GLY A 896 -41.50 11.18 -25.63
C GLY A 896 -41.89 10.22 -26.75
N GLU A 897 -41.94 10.73 -27.99
CA GLU A 897 -42.37 9.96 -29.19
C GLU A 897 -41.47 8.75 -29.50
N GLU A 898 -40.21 8.80 -29.07
CA GLU A 898 -39.22 7.74 -29.27
C GLU A 898 -39.04 6.85 -28.02
N ALA A 899 -40.01 6.86 -27.09
CA ALA A 899 -40.03 5.96 -25.93
C ALA A 899 -39.94 4.48 -26.33
N GLY A 900 -39.14 3.72 -25.59
CA GLY A 900 -38.84 2.30 -25.86
C GLY A 900 -37.80 2.07 -26.96
N TYR A 901 -37.23 3.12 -27.56
CA TYR A 901 -36.13 2.95 -28.53
C TYR A 901 -34.81 2.64 -27.81
N ILE A 902 -34.00 1.78 -28.45
CA ILE A 902 -32.59 1.57 -28.11
C ILE A 902 -31.75 2.31 -29.16
N TYR A 903 -30.83 3.14 -28.69
CA TYR A 903 -29.89 3.88 -29.52
C TYR A 903 -28.49 3.31 -29.37
N ALA A 904 -27.73 3.31 -30.46
CA ALA A 904 -26.33 2.91 -30.47
C ALA A 904 -25.46 3.93 -31.22
N ARG A 905 -24.21 4.12 -30.79
CA ARG A 905 -23.22 4.98 -31.46
C ARG A 905 -21.84 4.33 -31.52
N PRO A 906 -21.01 4.64 -32.55
CA PRO A 906 -19.63 4.19 -32.62
C PRO A 906 -18.80 4.57 -31.41
N LEU A 907 -18.98 5.78 -30.89
CA LEU A 907 -18.32 6.29 -29.68
C LEU A 907 -19.28 7.27 -28.97
N PRO A 908 -19.16 7.46 -27.64
CA PRO A 908 -19.89 8.52 -26.94
C PRO A 908 -19.75 9.86 -27.66
N LYS A 909 -20.87 10.55 -27.95
CA LYS A 909 -20.90 11.83 -28.70
C LYS A 909 -20.40 11.80 -30.17
N PHE A 910 -19.87 10.68 -30.70
CA PHE A 910 -19.21 10.61 -32.02
C PHE A 910 -19.80 9.53 -32.95
N GLY A 911 -19.87 9.83 -34.25
CA GLY A 911 -20.50 8.98 -35.27
C GLY A 911 -22.05 9.02 -35.29
N GLU A 912 -22.64 8.38 -36.30
CA GLU A 912 -24.08 8.40 -36.55
C GLU A 912 -24.90 7.65 -35.50
N LEU A 913 -26.03 8.23 -35.12
CA LEU A 913 -26.98 7.67 -34.15
C LEU A 913 -27.83 6.58 -34.79
N ASN A 914 -27.57 5.33 -34.42
CA ASN A 914 -28.31 4.17 -34.94
C ASN A 914 -29.54 3.89 -34.06
N LYS A 915 -30.75 4.00 -34.64
CA LYS A 915 -32.04 3.89 -33.93
C LYS A 915 -32.71 2.52 -34.13
N PHE A 916 -32.90 1.78 -33.03
CA PHE A 916 -33.65 0.53 -32.96
C PHE A 916 -35.01 0.77 -32.28
N SER A 917 -36.08 0.80 -33.07
CA SER A 917 -37.45 0.95 -32.58
C SER A 917 -37.95 -0.31 -31.86
N PRO A 918 -38.97 -0.22 -30.98
CA PRO A 918 -39.63 -1.37 -30.37
C PRO A 918 -40.03 -2.46 -31.39
N SER A 919 -40.54 -2.06 -32.55
CA SER A 919 -40.92 -2.97 -33.64
C SER A 919 -39.73 -3.70 -34.30
N LYS A 920 -38.53 -3.10 -34.34
CA LYS A 920 -37.29 -3.79 -34.76
C LYS A 920 -36.82 -4.75 -33.66
N ILE A 921 -36.90 -4.33 -32.40
CA ILE A 921 -36.49 -5.13 -31.24
C ILE A 921 -37.37 -6.40 -31.11
N GLN A 922 -38.68 -6.27 -31.27
CA GLN A 922 -39.62 -7.40 -31.24
C GLN A 922 -39.32 -8.45 -32.33
N LYS A 923 -38.93 -8.01 -33.54
CA LYS A 923 -38.45 -8.90 -34.61
C LYS A 923 -37.14 -9.63 -34.27
N ILE A 924 -36.25 -8.99 -33.50
CA ILE A 924 -35.00 -9.62 -33.01
C ILE A 924 -35.31 -10.66 -31.90
N ILE A 925 -36.30 -10.38 -31.05
CA ILE A 925 -36.73 -11.24 -29.95
C ILE A 925 -37.46 -12.50 -30.43
N LYS A 926 -38.13 -12.46 -31.60
CA LYS A 926 -38.84 -13.61 -32.22
C LYS A 926 -39.86 -14.28 -31.27
N ASN A 927 -40.70 -13.47 -30.64
CA ASN A 927 -41.75 -13.91 -29.70
C ASN A 927 -41.24 -14.62 -28.42
N ARG A 928 -39.95 -14.58 -28.11
CA ARG A 928 -39.43 -15.04 -26.80
C ARG A 928 -39.81 -14.03 -25.71
N THR A 929 -40.50 -14.48 -24.67
CA THR A 929 -40.72 -13.64 -23.48
C THR A 929 -39.38 -13.30 -22.81
N ILE A 930 -39.13 -12.01 -22.60
CA ILE A 930 -38.02 -11.52 -21.78
C ILE A 930 -38.55 -11.44 -20.34
N ILE A 931 -37.85 -12.08 -19.41
CA ILE A 931 -38.26 -12.18 -18.01
C ILE A 931 -37.23 -11.50 -17.09
N GLN A 932 -37.70 -10.98 -15.96
CA GLN A 932 -36.84 -10.45 -14.91
C GLN A 932 -35.94 -11.58 -14.38
N PRO A 933 -34.61 -11.36 -14.24
CA PRO A 933 -33.74 -12.32 -13.57
C PRO A 933 -34.24 -12.61 -12.15
N ASN A 934 -34.26 -13.88 -11.77
CA ASN A 934 -34.53 -14.33 -10.40
C ASN A 934 -33.48 -15.38 -9.98
N PRO A 935 -32.23 -14.94 -9.71
CA PRO A 935 -31.16 -15.81 -9.26
C PRO A 935 -31.25 -16.08 -7.75
N ILE A 936 -30.66 -17.19 -7.30
CA ILE A 936 -30.42 -17.39 -5.87
C ILE A 936 -29.16 -16.62 -5.51
N VAL A 937 -29.30 -15.61 -4.65
CA VAL A 937 -28.19 -14.80 -4.11
C VAL A 937 -28.10 -15.08 -2.61
N SER A 938 -26.91 -15.40 -2.09
CA SER A 938 -26.72 -15.43 -0.63
C SER A 938 -26.71 -14.01 -0.07
N THR A 939 -27.03 -13.85 1.23
CA THR A 939 -26.83 -12.57 1.93
C THR A 939 -25.40 -12.06 1.72
N HIS A 940 -25.26 -10.81 1.28
CA HIS A 940 -23.95 -10.18 1.11
C HIS A 940 -23.24 -9.98 2.44
N SER A 941 -21.91 -10.12 2.46
CA SER A 941 -21.10 -9.68 3.59
C SER A 941 -21.21 -8.17 3.81
N ASN A 942 -21.17 -7.74 5.07
CA ASN A 942 -21.03 -6.31 5.40
C ASN A 942 -19.55 -5.94 5.46
N PRO A 943 -19.08 -4.91 4.72
CA PRO A 943 -17.69 -4.50 4.75
C PRO A 943 -17.34 -3.85 6.10
N PRO A 944 -16.12 -4.07 6.63
CA PRO A 944 -15.69 -3.49 7.91
C PRO A 944 -15.48 -1.97 7.85
N LYS A 945 -15.40 -1.38 6.66
CA LYS A 945 -15.24 0.07 6.46
C LYS A 945 -15.76 0.50 5.09
N LEU A 946 -16.48 1.63 5.04
CA LEU A 946 -16.90 2.29 3.80
C LEU A 946 -15.69 2.92 3.06
N LEU A 947 -15.76 2.96 1.73
CA LEU A 947 -14.72 3.55 0.89
C LEU A 947 -15.20 4.87 0.28
N THR A 948 -14.63 5.98 0.76
CA THR A 948 -14.98 7.35 0.35
C THR A 948 -13.73 8.03 -0.22
N ILE A 949 -13.85 8.71 -1.36
CA ILE A 949 -12.75 9.46 -1.98
C ILE A 949 -13.06 10.97 -1.94
N PRO A 950 -12.26 11.78 -1.21
CA PRO A 950 -12.29 13.24 -1.32
C PRO A 950 -11.87 13.68 -2.74
N ARG A 951 -12.53 14.70 -3.31
CA ARG A 951 -12.08 15.31 -4.57
C ARG A 951 -10.82 16.14 -4.34
N ASP A 952 -9.69 15.67 -4.86
CA ASP A 952 -8.51 16.51 -5.11
C ASP A 952 -8.26 16.68 -6.61
N HIS A 953 -7.80 17.86 -6.99
CA HIS A 953 -7.83 18.34 -8.38
C HIS A 953 -6.84 17.61 -9.30
N MET A 954 -7.35 16.98 -10.36
CA MET A 954 -6.53 16.54 -11.50
C MET A 954 -6.20 17.72 -12.42
N VAL A 955 -5.12 18.44 -12.09
CA VAL A 955 -4.50 19.45 -12.96
C VAL A 955 -3.48 18.76 -13.88
N VAL A 956 -3.50 19.12 -15.17
CA VAL A 956 -2.46 18.77 -16.14
C VAL A 956 -2.15 20.04 -16.94
N ASP A 957 -0.87 20.44 -16.95
CA ASP A 957 -0.38 21.60 -17.67
C ASP A 957 -0.54 21.46 -19.19
N ILE A 958 -0.83 22.57 -19.85
CA ILE A 958 -0.83 22.69 -21.31
C ILE A 958 0.31 23.62 -21.70
N THR A 959 1.24 23.13 -22.53
CA THR A 959 2.15 23.97 -23.31
C THR A 959 2.11 23.54 -24.78
N ASN A 960 1.82 24.52 -25.64
CA ASN A 960 1.81 24.39 -27.10
C ASN A 960 3.05 25.10 -27.68
N GLU A 961 3.61 24.57 -28.77
CA GLU A 961 4.43 25.33 -29.73
C GLU A 961 4.11 24.88 -31.18
N ILE A 962 4.48 25.70 -32.17
CA ILE A 962 3.86 25.79 -33.52
C ILE A 962 4.88 25.45 -34.64
N GLU A 963 4.34 25.11 -35.83
CA GLU A 963 4.92 25.19 -37.21
C GLU A 963 5.84 24.02 -37.71
N ILE A 964 6.09 23.76 -39.01
CA ILE A 964 5.78 24.44 -40.30
C ILE A 964 5.00 23.50 -41.28
N ASN A 965 4.27 24.10 -42.24
CA ASN A 965 3.45 23.49 -43.31
C ASN A 965 4.24 22.74 -44.42
N LEU A 966 3.64 21.70 -45.03
CA LEU A 966 4.00 21.05 -46.32
C LEU A 966 2.99 19.92 -46.60
N GLU A 967 2.46 19.82 -47.82
CA GLU A 967 1.60 18.68 -48.21
C GLU A 967 2.38 17.36 -48.15
N ARG A 968 1.82 16.38 -47.43
CA ARG A 968 2.53 15.17 -46.98
C ARG A 968 1.67 13.92 -47.05
N GLU A 969 2.29 12.75 -47.16
CA GLU A 969 1.60 11.48 -47.44
C GLU A 969 0.57 11.12 -46.34
N SER A 970 0.81 11.55 -45.10
CA SER A 970 -0.11 11.37 -43.96
C SER A 970 -1.53 11.91 -44.20
N TRP A 971 -1.71 12.98 -44.96
CA TRP A 971 -3.04 13.56 -45.25
C TRP A 971 -3.91 12.66 -46.11
N LYS A 972 -3.31 11.86 -47.00
CA LYS A 972 -4.03 10.90 -47.85
C LYS A 972 -4.53 9.68 -47.06
N VAL A 973 -4.04 9.50 -45.83
CA VAL A 973 -4.26 8.30 -45.00
C VAL A 973 -5.11 8.62 -43.77
N PHE A 974 -4.89 9.75 -43.11
CA PHE A 974 -5.70 10.21 -41.97
C PHE A 974 -6.97 10.95 -42.45
N ILE A 975 -7.79 10.27 -43.25
CA ILE A 975 -9.12 10.78 -43.66
C ILE A 975 -10.04 10.98 -42.46
N SER A 976 -11.05 11.86 -42.58
CA SER A 976 -12.01 12.09 -41.51
C SER A 976 -12.67 10.77 -41.07
N GLY A 977 -12.66 10.49 -39.76
CA GLY A 977 -13.19 9.24 -39.20
C GLY A 977 -12.27 8.02 -39.30
N TRP A 978 -10.98 8.17 -39.64
CA TRP A 978 -10.01 7.05 -39.75
C TRP A 978 -9.90 6.18 -38.49
N ALA A 979 -10.18 6.74 -37.30
CA ALA A 979 -10.10 6.01 -36.03
C ALA A 979 -11.37 5.26 -35.64
N LEU A 980 -12.49 5.39 -36.37
CA LEU A 980 -13.74 4.65 -36.10
C LEU A 980 -13.62 3.17 -36.52
N GLN A 981 -14.08 2.24 -35.66
CA GLN A 981 -13.99 0.79 -35.93
C GLN A 981 -14.70 0.39 -37.24
N GLN A 982 -15.86 0.99 -37.55
CA GLN A 982 -16.63 0.72 -38.77
C GLN A 982 -15.87 1.02 -40.07
N HIS A 983 -14.85 1.89 -40.04
CA HIS A 983 -14.02 2.24 -41.19
C HIS A 983 -12.74 1.38 -41.29
N GLN A 984 -12.40 0.60 -40.26
CA GLN A 984 -11.15 -0.16 -40.14
C GLN A 984 -11.26 -1.62 -40.59
N LYS A 985 -11.86 -1.86 -41.76
CA LYS A 985 -12.11 -3.22 -42.28
C LYS A 985 -10.80 -3.97 -42.59
N ILE A 986 -10.20 -4.58 -41.57
CA ILE A 986 -9.00 -5.44 -41.65
C ILE A 986 -9.38 -6.93 -41.63
N ARG A 987 -10.61 -7.27 -41.22
CA ARG A 987 -11.19 -8.61 -41.44
C ARG A 987 -12.17 -8.54 -42.61
N GLU A 988 -11.74 -9.07 -43.74
CA GLU A 988 -12.65 -9.45 -44.82
C GLU A 988 -13.77 -10.36 -44.28
N PRO A 989 -15.00 -10.26 -44.81
CA PRO A 989 -16.04 -11.21 -44.46
C PRO A 989 -15.59 -12.62 -44.86
N VAL A 990 -15.51 -13.52 -43.87
CA VAL A 990 -15.20 -14.92 -44.12
C VAL A 990 -16.32 -15.51 -44.98
N LYS A 991 -16.05 -15.75 -46.28
CA LYS A 991 -16.90 -16.59 -47.15
C LYS A 991 -17.23 -17.85 -46.36
N ARG A 992 -18.52 -18.16 -46.17
CA ARG A 992 -18.94 -19.44 -45.56
C ARG A 992 -18.44 -20.56 -46.47
N ILE A 993 -17.85 -21.60 -45.87
CA ILE A 993 -17.50 -22.82 -46.60
C ILE A 993 -18.78 -23.36 -47.25
N PRO A 994 -18.82 -23.56 -48.59
CA PRO A 994 -19.97 -24.16 -49.26
C PRO A 994 -20.28 -25.56 -48.69
N ILE A 995 -21.54 -25.97 -48.76
CA ILE A 995 -21.99 -27.23 -48.14
C ILE A 995 -21.23 -28.44 -48.73
N HIS A 996 -20.97 -28.44 -50.03
CA HIS A 996 -20.21 -29.52 -50.69
C HIS A 996 -18.74 -29.57 -50.23
N VAL A 997 -18.04 -28.43 -50.16
CA VAL A 997 -16.67 -28.34 -49.63
C VAL A 997 -16.61 -28.80 -48.17
N LYS A 998 -17.63 -28.48 -47.37
CA LYS A 998 -17.72 -28.94 -45.98
C LYS A 998 -17.80 -30.47 -45.89
N TYR A 999 -18.63 -31.13 -46.71
CA TYR A 999 -18.68 -32.60 -46.76
C TYR A 999 -17.35 -33.22 -47.21
N LEU A 1000 -16.64 -32.58 -48.15
CA LEU A 1000 -15.32 -33.02 -48.59
C LEU A 1000 -14.29 -32.97 -47.45
N LEU A 1001 -14.27 -31.86 -46.70
CA LEU A 1001 -13.40 -31.69 -45.52
C LEU A 1001 -13.76 -32.66 -44.38
N GLU A 1002 -15.05 -32.96 -44.17
CA GLU A 1002 -15.50 -33.99 -43.21
C GLU A 1002 -14.99 -35.37 -43.61
N THR A 1003 -15.10 -35.73 -44.89
CA THR A 1003 -14.60 -37.01 -45.43
C THR A 1003 -13.08 -37.13 -45.26
N MET A 1004 -12.31 -36.09 -45.59
CA MET A 1004 -10.84 -36.06 -45.38
C MET A 1004 -10.48 -36.16 -43.89
N PHE A 1005 -11.21 -35.49 -43.01
CA PHE A 1005 -10.99 -35.54 -41.57
C PHE A 1005 -11.27 -36.93 -40.99
N HIS A 1006 -12.37 -37.57 -41.39
CA HIS A 1006 -12.71 -38.92 -40.95
C HIS A 1006 -11.70 -39.96 -41.48
N ALA A 1007 -11.28 -39.87 -42.75
CA ALA A 1007 -10.25 -40.75 -43.31
C ALA A 1007 -8.92 -40.67 -42.53
N GLY A 1008 -8.47 -39.45 -42.19
CA GLY A 1008 -7.28 -39.23 -41.36
C GLY A 1008 -7.44 -39.54 -39.87
N THR A 1009 -8.66 -39.79 -39.40
CA THR A 1009 -8.96 -40.25 -38.03
C THR A 1009 -9.01 -41.78 -37.97
N ALA A 1010 -9.48 -42.44 -39.04
CA ALA A 1010 -9.49 -43.89 -39.18
C ALA A 1010 -8.11 -44.49 -39.52
N ASP A 1011 -7.30 -43.78 -40.33
CA ASP A 1011 -5.93 -44.17 -40.66
C ASP A 1011 -4.98 -42.96 -40.47
N PRO A 1012 -4.08 -43.00 -39.46
CA PRO A 1012 -3.11 -41.93 -39.23
C PRO A 1012 -2.21 -41.61 -40.44
N ARG A 1013 -2.00 -42.55 -41.37
CA ARG A 1013 -1.21 -42.32 -42.59
C ARG A 1013 -1.95 -41.48 -43.64
N LYS A 1014 -3.28 -41.34 -43.51
CA LYS A 1014 -4.14 -40.50 -44.36
C LYS A 1014 -4.45 -39.13 -43.74
N LYS A 1015 -3.81 -38.80 -42.61
CA LYS A 1015 -4.03 -37.54 -41.89
C LYS A 1015 -3.40 -36.38 -42.64
N MET A 1016 -4.23 -35.43 -43.06
CA MET A 1016 -3.83 -34.28 -43.87
C MET A 1016 -3.72 -32.99 -43.04
N THR A 1017 -2.80 -32.11 -43.40
CA THR A 1017 -2.74 -30.73 -42.91
C THR A 1017 -3.80 -29.84 -43.57
N ALA A 1018 -4.10 -28.67 -43.00
CA ALA A 1018 -5.03 -27.71 -43.61
C ALA A 1018 -4.56 -27.25 -45.01
N ALA A 1019 -3.25 -27.12 -45.22
CA ALA A 1019 -2.64 -26.81 -46.52
C ALA A 1019 -2.83 -27.94 -47.54
N GLU A 1020 -2.72 -29.21 -47.12
CA GLU A 1020 -2.96 -30.37 -47.99
C GLU A 1020 -4.43 -30.57 -48.32
N MET A 1021 -5.33 -30.40 -47.34
CA MET A 1021 -6.79 -30.45 -47.58
C MET A 1021 -7.23 -29.36 -48.57
N ARG A 1022 -6.60 -28.19 -48.52
CA ARG A 1022 -6.84 -27.08 -49.46
C ARG A 1022 -6.39 -27.38 -50.89
N LYS A 1023 -5.45 -28.32 -51.09
CA LYS A 1023 -4.84 -28.65 -52.40
C LYS A 1023 -5.50 -29.84 -53.11
N ARG A 1024 -6.49 -30.50 -52.52
CA ARG A 1024 -7.21 -31.63 -53.14
C ARG A 1024 -8.62 -31.22 -53.55
N GLU A 1025 -8.89 -31.33 -54.86
CA GLU A 1025 -10.24 -31.44 -55.45
C GLU A 1025 -11.30 -30.50 -54.85
N ILE A 1026 -10.94 -29.23 -54.68
CA ILE A 1026 -11.88 -28.13 -54.46
C ILE A 1026 -11.73 -27.21 -55.67
N GLU A 1027 -12.84 -26.88 -56.34
CA GLU A 1027 -12.84 -25.98 -57.50
C GLU A 1027 -12.28 -24.59 -57.13
N GLU A 1028 -11.52 -24.00 -58.05
CA GLU A 1028 -10.63 -22.86 -57.75
C GLU A 1028 -11.37 -21.63 -57.21
N GLU A 1029 -12.65 -21.45 -57.57
CA GLU A 1029 -13.52 -20.36 -57.10
C GLU A 1029 -14.05 -20.53 -55.65
N ASP A 1030 -14.08 -21.78 -55.16
CA ASP A 1030 -14.66 -22.18 -53.87
C ASP A 1030 -13.62 -22.59 -52.82
N VAL A 1031 -12.32 -22.59 -53.16
CA VAL A 1031 -11.21 -22.92 -52.24
C VAL A 1031 -11.19 -21.99 -51.00
N PRO A 1032 -11.48 -22.50 -49.79
CA PRO A 1032 -11.43 -21.67 -48.59
C PRO A 1032 -9.99 -21.30 -48.24
N LYS A 1033 -9.79 -20.17 -47.54
CA LYS A 1033 -8.48 -19.82 -46.96
C LYS A 1033 -8.04 -20.92 -45.97
N GLU A 1034 -6.75 -21.25 -45.95
CA GLU A 1034 -6.19 -22.30 -45.09
C GLU A 1034 -6.51 -22.08 -43.60
N SER A 1035 -6.51 -20.83 -43.14
CA SER A 1035 -6.93 -20.46 -41.79
C SER A 1035 -8.41 -20.76 -41.51
N THR A 1036 -9.28 -20.66 -42.52
CA THR A 1036 -10.70 -21.06 -42.40
C THR A 1036 -10.82 -22.57 -42.26
N ILE A 1037 -10.05 -23.36 -43.03
CA ILE A 1037 -10.01 -24.83 -42.93
C ILE A 1037 -9.45 -25.26 -41.57
N SER A 1038 -8.34 -24.67 -41.11
CA SER A 1038 -7.74 -24.96 -39.80
C SER A 1038 -8.68 -24.66 -38.61
N ASN A 1039 -9.38 -23.51 -38.66
CA ASN A 1039 -10.41 -23.17 -37.69
C ASN A 1039 -11.60 -24.15 -37.73
N TRP A 1040 -12.00 -24.56 -38.94
CA TRP A 1040 -13.06 -25.54 -39.14
C TRP A 1040 -12.68 -26.92 -38.57
N ILE A 1041 -11.49 -27.45 -38.88
CA ILE A 1041 -10.95 -28.71 -38.32
C ILE A 1041 -10.95 -28.65 -36.78
N THR A 1042 -10.49 -27.54 -36.21
CA THR A 1042 -10.43 -27.36 -34.75
C THR A 1042 -11.83 -27.38 -34.10
N SER A 1043 -12.81 -26.75 -34.74
CA SER A 1043 -14.20 -26.73 -34.27
C SER A 1043 -14.88 -28.10 -34.43
N PHE A 1044 -14.75 -28.71 -35.62
CA PHE A 1044 -15.33 -30.00 -35.95
C PHE A 1044 -14.76 -31.12 -35.08
N SER A 1045 -13.44 -31.16 -34.88
CA SER A 1045 -12.79 -32.13 -33.98
C SER A 1045 -13.29 -32.01 -32.54
N ARG A 1046 -13.53 -30.79 -32.03
CA ARG A 1046 -14.11 -30.60 -30.69
C ARG A 1046 -15.54 -31.12 -30.60
N GLY A 1047 -16.38 -30.81 -31.60
CA GLY A 1047 -17.76 -31.32 -31.68
C GLY A 1047 -17.81 -32.84 -31.78
N TRP A 1048 -16.96 -33.42 -32.64
CA TRP A 1048 -16.88 -34.88 -32.83
C TRP A 1048 -16.39 -35.60 -31.58
N LYS A 1049 -15.35 -35.10 -30.89
CA LYS A 1049 -14.91 -35.66 -29.59
C LYS A 1049 -16.01 -35.61 -28.53
N HIS A 1050 -16.81 -34.54 -28.50
CA HIS A 1050 -17.94 -34.44 -27.58
C HIS A 1050 -19.05 -35.44 -27.93
N ALA A 1051 -19.36 -35.62 -29.22
CA ALA A 1051 -20.32 -36.63 -29.67
C ALA A 1051 -19.85 -38.07 -29.36
N MET A 1052 -18.58 -38.39 -29.62
CA MET A 1052 -17.99 -39.69 -29.26
C MET A 1052 -17.99 -39.93 -27.74
N ALA A 1053 -17.75 -38.90 -26.92
CA ALA A 1053 -17.83 -39.02 -25.47
C ALA A 1053 -19.27 -39.28 -24.99
N LEU A 1054 -20.27 -38.62 -25.57
CA LEU A 1054 -21.69 -38.90 -25.29
C LEU A 1054 -22.06 -40.33 -25.71
N GLN A 1055 -21.66 -40.77 -26.90
CA GLN A 1055 -21.98 -42.09 -27.42
C GLN A 1055 -21.27 -43.22 -26.63
N ALA A 1056 -20.08 -42.94 -26.09
CA ALA A 1056 -19.37 -43.83 -25.16
C ALA A 1056 -20.05 -43.91 -23.78
N ILE A 1057 -20.65 -42.81 -23.30
CA ILE A 1057 -21.48 -42.82 -22.09
C ILE A 1057 -22.78 -43.59 -22.34
N GLU A 1058 -23.47 -43.37 -23.46
CA GLU A 1058 -24.69 -44.10 -23.82
C GLU A 1058 -24.45 -45.61 -23.98
N THR A 1059 -23.33 -46.02 -24.60
CA THR A 1059 -22.97 -47.44 -24.68
C THR A 1059 -22.54 -48.04 -23.34
N ALA A 1060 -21.88 -47.28 -22.47
CA ALA A 1060 -21.59 -47.73 -21.10
C ALA A 1060 -22.87 -47.85 -20.24
N GLU A 1061 -23.82 -46.92 -20.38
CA GLU A 1061 -25.12 -46.98 -19.71
C GLU A 1061 -26.00 -48.11 -20.24
N TYR A 1062 -25.88 -48.47 -21.53
CA TYR A 1062 -26.57 -49.62 -22.11
C TYR A 1062 -25.96 -50.95 -21.64
N ALA A 1063 -24.62 -51.05 -21.62
CA ALA A 1063 -23.89 -52.21 -21.09
C ALA A 1063 -23.99 -52.39 -19.56
N LEU A 1064 -24.55 -51.42 -18.84
CA LEU A 1064 -24.95 -51.51 -17.43
C LEU A 1064 -26.43 -51.89 -17.24
N LYS A 1065 -27.20 -52.01 -18.32
CA LYS A 1065 -28.64 -52.36 -18.34
C LYS A 1065 -28.94 -53.69 -19.05
N THR A 1066 -27.94 -54.27 -19.72
CA THR A 1066 -27.93 -55.63 -20.28
C THR A 1066 -27.02 -56.53 -19.47
#